data_AF-A0A5C5VHZ8-F1
#
_entry.id   AF-A0A5C5VHZ8-F1
#
_cell.length_a   1.000
_cell.length_b   1.000
_cell.length_c   1.000
_cell.angle_alpha   90.00
_cell.angle_beta   90.00
_cell.angle_gamma   90.00
#
_symmetry.space_group_name_H-M   'P 1'
#
loop_
_entity.id
_entity.type
_entity.pdbx_description
1 polymer ?
#
loop_
_entity_poly.entity_id
_entity_poly.type
_entity_poly.pdbx_seq_one_letter_code
_entity_poly.pdbx_strand_id
1 'polypeptide(L)'
;MPIPLRVATLAALLMLANCCPSVAADAPGLWPEPTAESRPWTRWWWLGSAVDKQEITRLLQEYHDAGIGGVEITCIYGVQGEDEHELPYRSEAWLGAVQHAIAEADRLGMGVDLPPGSGWRMGGPEMSREQGNSRLVLSEHEVAAGETLSVDFDRERPQAAVAVGPEGRRANLSEHLTDSRLEWQADADSKVYVVAYRWAGDRVKRPAPGGEGVNINPFWADSVRGYLNEFSSTAKELPGLRASFHDSFEYEGDWQPDFFTEFHNRRGYRLEDRLAELNGVGPSETVARVKCDYRETLSDLVRDHMLLPWIEWSHEHGLLARNQSHGSPANWLDLYGLCDIPETESFGRLTSGDTNPLVMKFASSAANTMGKRLTSSESGTWLNEHFHVTLAELKQLLDRQMTAGVNHAIYHGTAYSPERAQWPGWLFYASTQVNPQNPLWRDLPALNAYMTRCQSLLQASQPDNDVLLYWPIHDYWHNPRGLRSNMSVHSSESWLDRQPIGEAAAMLVDNGYGFDFISDAQLQQAVASGDNAIRLPGGEYRVVVAPKPEHMPLKSLAKLSELAQAGAKVVFWGGLPSSEPGLAGLEESDDWKNTTAMLKDSGDCLRGEDLLTLLKQTTARGEQVPAGLSILRKKADDASLYMVVNTAGEPFDGWFAPAGQFEQAVLLDPMTGDTGVAEGRAGENGHELRLQLAPGESLFVRCEAASTEFPAWVYTGQDGQSIALDGPADVEFIAGGPTLPGPQRMDIVQPWTALDLADAQRFAGTARYAFEFDVPAEAAEGDWRLDLGEVAHSARVRLNGGEPRTLIGPTFQTQVGPLKSTGNRLEVEVTSTATNRIRDLDGRGIPWRIFKDINLVTIRYRKFDASGWPVQPQGLIGPVKLTKVTTD
;
A
#
# COMPACT_ATOMS: atom_id res chain seq x y z
N MET A 1 -69.56 -22.16 43.08
CA MET A 1 -70.16 -21.01 42.35
C MET A 1 -69.03 -20.05 41.98
N PRO A 2 -69.04 -19.37 40.82
CA PRO A 2 -68.96 -19.94 39.47
C PRO A 2 -67.90 -19.24 38.57
N ILE A 3 -67.60 -19.91 37.44
CA ILE A 3 -67.02 -19.46 36.15
C ILE A 3 -67.74 -18.16 35.68
N PRO A 4 -67.12 -17.16 34.96
CA PRO A 4 -66.82 -17.34 33.53
C PRO A 4 -65.78 -16.47 32.74
N LEU A 5 -65.39 -17.10 31.62
CA LEU A 5 -65.18 -16.63 30.21
C LEU A 5 -64.06 -15.60 29.88
N ARG A 6 -63.02 -16.03 29.14
CA ARG A 6 -62.85 -16.05 27.65
C ARG A 6 -62.38 -14.69 27.09
N VAL A 7 -61.26 -14.68 26.38
CA VAL A 7 -61.16 -14.68 24.90
C VAL A 7 -59.68 -14.88 24.51
N ALA A 8 -59.48 -15.72 23.50
CA ALA A 8 -58.21 -16.06 22.87
C ALA A 8 -57.86 -15.08 21.75
N THR A 9 -56.58 -14.76 21.57
CA THR A 9 -56.02 -14.44 20.24
C THR A 9 -54.54 -14.81 20.18
N LEU A 10 -54.18 -15.50 19.09
CA LEU A 10 -52.84 -15.87 18.61
C LEU A 10 -51.79 -14.77 18.78
N ALA A 11 -50.60 -15.16 19.25
CA ALA A 11 -49.34 -14.49 18.92
C ALA A 11 -48.28 -15.57 18.64
N ALA A 12 -48.19 -15.98 17.38
CA ALA A 12 -47.05 -16.70 16.83
C ALA A 12 -46.48 -15.80 15.73
N LEU A 13 -45.43 -15.05 16.03
CA LEU A 13 -44.67 -14.30 15.01
C LEU A 13 -43.20 -14.16 15.43
N LEU A 14 -42.37 -14.87 14.66
CA LEU A 14 -40.98 -14.64 14.26
C LEU A 14 -39.91 -14.38 15.34
N MET A 15 -39.19 -15.45 15.70
CA MET A 15 -37.73 -15.38 15.78
C MET A 15 -37.18 -15.43 14.36
N LEU A 16 -36.88 -14.26 13.78
CA LEU A 16 -35.90 -14.17 12.70
C LEU A 16 -34.53 -14.22 13.37
N ALA A 17 -33.92 -15.40 13.36
CA ALA A 17 -32.51 -15.53 13.67
C ALA A 17 -31.71 -14.81 12.58
N ASN A 18 -30.84 -13.88 13.00
CA ASN A 18 -29.76 -13.36 12.18
C ASN A 18 -28.91 -14.53 11.70
N CYS A 19 -29.08 -14.93 10.43
CA CYS A 19 -28.13 -15.78 9.75
C CYS A 19 -26.90 -14.94 9.39
N CYS A 20 -25.98 -14.75 10.34
CA CYS A 20 -24.58 -14.57 9.98
C CYS A 20 -24.13 -15.86 9.28
N PRO A 21 -23.40 -15.79 8.15
CA PRO A 21 -22.80 -16.98 7.57
C PRO A 21 -21.88 -17.64 8.61
N SER A 22 -22.17 -18.88 8.98
CA SER A 22 -21.28 -19.65 9.85
C SER A 22 -20.04 -20.01 9.04
N VAL A 23 -18.96 -19.29 9.28
CA VAL A 23 -17.61 -19.75 8.97
C VAL A 23 -17.44 -21.09 9.71
N ALA A 24 -16.97 -22.13 9.01
CA ALA A 24 -16.64 -23.40 9.65
C ALA A 24 -15.74 -23.12 10.86
N ALA A 25 -16.01 -23.78 11.99
CA ALA A 25 -15.21 -23.57 13.20
C ALA A 25 -13.76 -24.01 12.90
N ASP A 26 -12.86 -23.04 12.86
CA ASP A 26 -11.44 -23.22 12.61
C ASP A 26 -10.82 -24.21 13.62
N ALA A 27 -9.84 -25.00 13.20
CA ALA A 27 -9.12 -25.90 14.11
C ALA A 27 -8.48 -25.09 15.26
N PRO A 28 -8.72 -25.43 16.54
CA PRO A 28 -8.28 -24.61 17.66
C PRO A 28 -6.74 -24.52 17.71
N GLY A 29 -6.20 -23.31 17.54
CA GLY A 29 -4.80 -22.96 17.85
C GLY A 29 -3.91 -22.53 16.67
N LEU A 30 -4.31 -22.74 15.41
CA LEU A 30 -3.50 -22.34 14.24
C LEU A 30 -3.81 -20.95 13.70
N TRP A 31 -5.09 -20.57 13.70
CA TRP A 31 -5.56 -19.26 13.25
C TRP A 31 -5.66 -18.31 14.43
N PRO A 32 -4.98 -17.15 14.42
CA PRO A 32 -5.13 -16.15 15.46
C PRO A 32 -6.54 -15.55 15.45
N GLU A 33 -7.04 -15.19 16.64
CA GLU A 33 -8.34 -14.53 16.78
C GLU A 33 -8.40 -13.22 15.96
N PRO A 34 -9.45 -13.02 15.15
CA PRO A 34 -9.61 -11.78 14.40
C PRO A 34 -9.72 -10.54 15.30
N THR A 35 -9.09 -9.45 14.87
CA THR A 35 -9.17 -8.12 15.49
C THR A 35 -9.73 -7.10 14.49
N ALA A 36 -10.02 -5.88 14.94
CA ALA A 36 -10.40 -4.80 14.06
C ALA A 36 -9.31 -4.53 13.01
N GLU A 37 -8.03 -4.60 13.39
CA GLU A 37 -6.90 -4.37 12.50
C GLU A 37 -6.59 -5.55 11.59
N SER A 38 -6.95 -6.78 11.98
CA SER A 38 -6.77 -7.93 11.09
C SER A 38 -7.85 -8.01 10.02
N ARG A 39 -8.96 -7.27 10.12
CA ARG A 39 -9.86 -7.03 8.99
C ARG A 39 -9.31 -5.92 8.07
N PRO A 40 -9.61 -5.95 6.76
CA PRO A 40 -9.29 -4.81 5.89
C PRO A 40 -10.12 -3.58 6.30
N TRP A 41 -9.52 -2.40 6.14
CA TRP A 41 -10.17 -1.11 6.39
C TRP A 41 -10.50 -0.41 5.07
N THR A 42 -11.18 0.72 5.12
CA THR A 42 -11.43 1.54 3.93
C THR A 42 -11.21 3.02 4.20
N ARG A 43 -10.69 3.73 3.21
CA ARG A 43 -10.74 5.19 3.19
C ARG A 43 -12.16 5.63 2.86
N TRP A 44 -12.78 6.32 3.81
CA TRP A 44 -14.17 6.73 3.76
C TRP A 44 -14.30 8.19 3.31
N TRP A 45 -14.53 8.38 2.01
CA TRP A 45 -14.57 9.71 1.40
C TRP A 45 -15.86 10.44 1.76
N TRP A 46 -15.73 11.53 2.51
CA TRP A 46 -16.83 12.41 2.91
C TRP A 46 -16.89 13.61 1.96
N LEU A 47 -17.69 13.52 0.90
CA LEU A 47 -17.87 14.60 -0.07
C LEU A 47 -18.66 15.75 0.55
N GLY A 48 -18.03 16.92 0.64
CA GLY A 48 -18.60 18.13 1.25
C GLY A 48 -18.86 17.99 2.74
N SER A 49 -18.37 16.89 3.34
CA SER A 49 -18.88 16.34 4.60
C SER A 49 -20.41 16.34 4.68
N ALA A 50 -21.10 16.11 3.56
CA ALA A 50 -22.56 16.15 3.46
C ALA A 50 -23.20 14.87 4.03
N VAL A 51 -22.93 14.62 5.32
CA VAL A 51 -23.26 13.41 6.06
C VAL A 51 -24.30 13.67 7.13
N ASP A 52 -25.04 12.62 7.51
CA ASP A 52 -25.98 12.67 8.62
C ASP A 52 -25.86 11.42 9.51
N LYS A 53 -26.31 11.54 10.76
CA LYS A 53 -26.14 10.50 11.77
C LYS A 53 -26.83 9.17 11.41
N GLN A 54 -27.99 9.24 10.76
CA GLN A 54 -28.76 8.04 10.43
C GLN A 54 -28.02 7.22 9.36
N GLU A 55 -27.57 7.89 8.30
CA GLU A 55 -26.82 7.25 7.23
C GLU A 55 -25.42 6.82 7.68
N ILE A 56 -24.75 7.54 8.58
CA ILE A 56 -23.50 7.10 9.22
C ILE A 56 -23.72 5.76 9.93
N THR A 57 -24.75 5.64 10.77
CA THR A 57 -25.07 4.37 11.47
C THR A 57 -25.35 3.25 10.48
N ARG A 58 -26.15 3.51 9.44
CA ARG A 58 -26.51 2.51 8.42
C ARG A 58 -25.28 2.04 7.65
N LEU A 59 -24.45 2.97 7.17
CA LEU A 59 -23.26 2.67 6.37
C LEU A 59 -22.19 1.95 7.19
N LEU A 60 -21.92 2.35 8.43
CA LEU A 60 -20.98 1.64 9.28
C LEU A 60 -21.44 0.21 9.58
N GLN A 61 -22.74 -0.02 9.80
CA GLN A 61 -23.29 -1.37 9.92
C GLN A 61 -23.09 -2.18 8.62
N GLU A 62 -23.38 -1.59 7.47
CA GLU A 62 -23.19 -2.22 6.16
C GLU A 62 -21.72 -2.56 5.89
N TYR A 63 -20.78 -1.70 6.30
CA TYR A 63 -19.34 -1.93 6.19
C TYR A 63 -18.87 -3.04 7.14
N HIS A 64 -19.32 -3.01 8.40
CA HIS A 64 -19.06 -4.05 9.39
C HIS A 64 -19.53 -5.41 8.89
N ASP A 65 -20.76 -5.49 8.38
CA ASP A 65 -21.36 -6.73 7.89
C ASP A 65 -20.66 -7.26 6.62
N ALA A 66 -20.01 -6.36 5.87
CA ALA A 66 -19.13 -6.73 4.77
C ALA A 66 -17.73 -7.20 5.23
N GLY A 67 -17.43 -7.17 6.53
CA GLY A 67 -16.14 -7.59 7.08
C GLY A 67 -15.08 -6.49 7.13
N ILE A 68 -15.47 -5.22 7.04
CA ILE A 68 -14.55 -4.08 7.21
C ILE A 68 -14.29 -3.86 8.71
N GLY A 69 -13.02 -3.66 9.08
CA GLY A 69 -12.57 -3.50 10.47
C GLY A 69 -12.50 -2.05 10.97
N GLY A 70 -12.55 -1.08 10.06
CA GLY A 70 -12.42 0.32 10.41
C GLY A 70 -12.45 1.23 9.19
N VAL A 71 -12.53 2.52 9.47
CA VAL A 71 -12.62 3.57 8.46
C VAL A 71 -11.59 4.67 8.71
N GLU A 72 -11.03 5.20 7.64
CA GLU A 72 -10.31 6.47 7.67
C GLU A 72 -11.23 7.56 7.10
N ILE A 73 -11.67 8.51 7.93
CA ILE A 73 -12.56 9.58 7.45
C ILE A 73 -11.72 10.61 6.69
N THR A 74 -11.97 10.77 5.39
CA THR A 74 -11.29 11.78 4.55
C THR A 74 -12.30 12.76 3.98
N CYS A 75 -12.32 13.98 4.53
CA CYS A 75 -13.23 15.03 4.11
C CYS A 75 -12.71 15.70 2.83
N ILE A 76 -13.51 15.73 1.77
CA ILE A 76 -13.12 16.28 0.47
C ILE A 76 -14.22 17.18 -0.12
N TYR A 77 -13.97 17.75 -1.30
CA TYR A 77 -14.93 18.57 -2.05
C TYR A 77 -16.34 17.95 -2.14
N GLY A 78 -17.35 18.80 -2.32
CA GLY A 78 -18.76 18.39 -2.29
C GLY A 78 -19.36 17.83 -3.58
N VAL A 79 -20.67 17.62 -3.51
CA VAL A 79 -21.52 17.14 -4.62
C VAL A 79 -22.39 18.30 -5.11
N GLN A 80 -22.58 18.42 -6.42
CA GLN A 80 -23.40 19.46 -7.03
C GLN A 80 -24.87 19.26 -6.62
N GLY A 81 -25.49 20.31 -6.08
CA GLY A 81 -26.88 20.27 -5.62
C GLY A 81 -27.06 19.75 -4.19
N GLU A 82 -25.98 19.46 -3.47
CA GLU A 82 -26.01 19.01 -2.07
C GLU A 82 -25.50 20.09 -1.09
N ASP A 83 -25.34 21.33 -1.56
CA ASP A 83 -24.80 22.46 -0.78
C ASP A 83 -25.52 22.70 0.56
N GLU A 84 -26.83 22.42 0.63
CA GLU A 84 -27.63 22.56 1.85
C GLU A 84 -27.34 21.49 2.93
N HIS A 85 -26.72 20.38 2.53
CA HIS A 85 -26.33 19.29 3.43
C HIS A 85 -24.86 19.35 3.82
N GLU A 86 -24.05 20.21 3.19
CA GLU A 86 -22.62 20.32 3.47
C GLU A 86 -22.36 20.78 4.90
N LEU A 87 -21.44 20.10 5.58
CA LEU A 87 -20.98 20.47 6.92
C LEU A 87 -19.58 21.09 6.78
N PRO A 88 -19.42 22.42 7.00
CA PRO A 88 -18.11 23.03 6.93
C PRO A 88 -17.12 22.30 7.84
N TYR A 89 -15.93 22.02 7.33
CA TYR A 89 -14.88 21.31 8.04
C TYR A 89 -14.58 22.01 9.37
N ARG A 90 -14.45 21.23 10.46
CA ARG A 90 -14.27 21.70 11.85
C ARG A 90 -15.40 22.56 12.43
N SER A 91 -16.57 22.66 11.78
CA SER A 91 -17.77 23.23 12.41
C SER A 91 -18.32 22.34 13.54
N GLU A 92 -19.16 22.90 14.41
CA GLU A 92 -19.83 22.13 15.48
C GLU A 92 -20.65 20.95 14.92
N ALA A 93 -21.34 21.17 13.79
CA ALA A 93 -22.12 20.12 13.15
C ALA A 93 -21.23 19.00 12.58
N TRP A 94 -20.09 19.37 11.98
CA TRP A 94 -19.10 18.41 11.51
C TRP A 94 -18.50 17.60 12.68
N LEU A 95 -18.11 18.26 13.77
CA LEU A 95 -17.62 17.59 14.99
C LEU A 95 -18.65 16.58 15.51
N GLY A 96 -19.92 16.98 15.59
CA GLY A 96 -21.01 16.11 16.01
C GLY A 96 -21.26 14.91 15.09
N ALA A 97 -20.93 15.01 13.80
CA ALA A 97 -20.99 13.89 12.86
C ALA A 97 -19.82 12.92 13.04
N VAL A 98 -18.59 13.43 13.22
CA VAL A 98 -17.40 12.59 13.48
C VAL A 98 -17.53 11.88 14.84
N GLN A 99 -17.97 12.58 15.89
CA GLN A 99 -18.26 11.96 17.20
C GLN A 99 -19.28 10.83 17.09
N HIS A 100 -20.32 11.00 16.26
CA HIS A 100 -21.31 9.96 16.01
C HIS A 100 -20.70 8.77 15.26
N ALA A 101 -19.86 9.01 14.26
CA ALA A 101 -19.13 7.95 13.56
C ALA A 101 -18.19 7.16 14.49
N ILE A 102 -17.48 7.83 15.40
CA ILE A 102 -16.63 7.20 16.41
C ILE A 102 -17.48 6.31 17.34
N ALA A 103 -18.60 6.83 17.85
CA ALA A 103 -19.47 6.08 18.75
C ALA A 103 -20.10 4.84 18.09
N GLU A 104 -20.50 4.95 16.82
CA GLU A 104 -21.04 3.80 16.06
C GLU A 104 -19.95 2.79 15.69
N ALA A 105 -18.74 3.24 15.35
CA ALA A 105 -17.60 2.36 15.13
C ALA A 105 -17.25 1.59 16.40
N ASP A 106 -17.19 2.25 17.56
CA ASP A 106 -16.95 1.60 18.87
C ASP A 106 -18.03 0.57 19.19
N ARG A 107 -19.32 0.89 18.96
CA ARG A 107 -20.44 -0.06 19.10
C ARG A 107 -20.25 -1.33 18.26
N LEU A 108 -19.59 -1.20 17.10
CA LEU A 108 -19.33 -2.29 16.15
C LEU A 108 -17.96 -2.96 16.34
N GLY A 109 -17.14 -2.48 17.28
CA GLY A 109 -15.75 -2.94 17.43
C GLY A 109 -14.86 -2.58 16.24
N MET A 110 -15.13 -1.44 15.59
CA MET A 110 -14.37 -0.90 14.46
C MET A 110 -13.47 0.25 14.90
N GLY A 111 -12.35 0.46 14.19
CA GLY A 111 -11.49 1.63 14.41
C GLY A 111 -11.82 2.82 13.50
N VAL A 112 -11.46 4.03 13.95
CA VAL A 112 -11.58 5.28 13.17
C VAL A 112 -10.26 6.03 13.19
N ASP A 113 -9.74 6.32 12.00
CA ASP A 113 -8.59 7.20 11.80
C ASP A 113 -9.05 8.50 11.11
N LEU A 114 -8.29 9.58 11.32
CA LEU A 114 -8.59 10.89 10.74
C LEU A 114 -7.29 11.63 10.38
N PRO A 115 -7.15 12.22 9.19
CA PRO A 115 -6.05 13.13 8.92
C PRO A 115 -6.25 14.48 9.63
N PRO A 116 -5.18 15.13 10.11
CA PRO A 116 -5.26 16.47 10.68
C PRO A 116 -5.32 17.48 9.54
N GLY A 117 -6.41 17.45 8.78
CA GLY A 117 -6.61 18.24 7.58
C GLY A 117 -7.82 17.78 6.77
N SER A 118 -8.20 18.59 5.79
CA SER A 118 -9.26 18.29 4.83
C SER A 118 -8.63 18.09 3.45
N GLY A 119 -8.96 16.99 2.77
CA GLY A 119 -8.21 16.53 1.61
C GLY A 119 -6.75 16.28 1.98
N TRP A 120 -5.85 16.62 1.07
CA TRP A 120 -4.41 16.60 1.30
C TRP A 120 -3.83 17.78 0.51
N ARG A 121 -2.85 18.51 0.98
CA ARG A 121 -1.97 18.23 2.10
C ARG A 121 -2.43 18.94 3.37
N MET A 122 -1.80 18.67 4.52
CA MET A 122 -2.08 19.39 5.78
C MET A 122 -2.03 20.92 5.56
N GLY A 123 -3.01 21.61 6.12
CA GLY A 123 -3.18 23.06 5.97
C GLY A 123 -4.64 23.48 6.05
N GLY A 124 -4.90 24.76 5.80
CA GLY A 124 -6.23 25.32 5.94
C GLY A 124 -6.27 26.85 5.85
N PRO A 125 -7.45 27.46 6.03
CA PRO A 125 -7.66 28.91 5.92
C PRO A 125 -6.88 29.72 6.98
N GLU A 126 -6.46 29.10 8.07
CA GLU A 126 -5.64 29.69 9.14
C GLU A 126 -4.19 29.95 8.71
N MET A 127 -3.72 29.27 7.68
CA MET A 127 -2.33 29.36 7.22
C MET A 127 -2.11 30.59 6.32
N SER A 128 -1.11 31.41 6.65
CA SER A 128 -0.68 32.52 5.80
C SER A 128 0.25 32.03 4.67
N ARG A 129 0.48 32.87 3.64
CA ARG A 129 1.43 32.54 2.55
C ARG A 129 2.87 32.48 3.03
N GLU A 130 3.19 33.25 4.08
CA GLU A 130 4.49 33.28 4.74
C GLU A 130 4.77 32.00 5.52
N GLN A 131 3.73 31.40 6.09
CA GLN A 131 3.79 30.08 6.72
C GLN A 131 3.69 28.94 5.71
N GLY A 132 3.25 29.24 4.49
CA GLY A 132 3.09 28.26 3.44
C GLY A 132 4.40 27.70 2.88
N ASN A 133 4.28 26.56 2.24
CA ASN A 133 5.37 25.91 1.52
C ASN A 133 6.14 26.88 0.62
N SER A 134 7.47 26.84 0.67
CA SER A 134 8.33 27.83 0.03
C SER A 134 9.31 27.20 -0.96
N ARG A 135 9.60 27.94 -2.03
CA ARG A 135 10.51 27.52 -3.10
C ARG A 135 11.69 28.46 -3.23
N LEU A 136 12.87 27.90 -3.43
CA LEU A 136 14.09 28.62 -3.76
C LEU A 136 13.98 29.32 -5.11
N VAL A 137 14.45 30.56 -5.16
CA VAL A 137 14.72 31.33 -6.37
C VAL A 137 16.21 31.65 -6.39
N LEU A 138 16.92 31.05 -7.33
CA LEU A 138 18.34 31.30 -7.57
C LEU A 138 18.48 32.03 -8.91
N SER A 139 19.14 33.19 -8.90
CA SER A 139 19.39 33.99 -10.10
C SER A 139 20.88 34.28 -10.27
N GLU A 140 21.31 34.37 -11.53
CA GLU A 140 22.68 34.70 -11.94
C GLU A 140 22.67 36.00 -12.76
N HIS A 141 23.60 36.91 -12.47
CA HIS A 141 23.77 38.19 -13.16
C HIS A 141 25.24 38.41 -13.50
N GLU A 142 25.55 38.77 -14.73
CA GLU A 142 26.90 39.20 -15.13
C GLU A 142 27.00 40.72 -14.98
N VAL A 143 28.04 41.21 -14.32
CA VAL A 143 28.23 42.64 -14.00
C VAL A 143 29.67 43.03 -14.32
N ALA A 144 29.86 43.98 -15.24
CA ALA A 144 31.20 44.44 -15.59
C ALA A 144 31.76 45.41 -14.53
N ALA A 145 33.09 45.50 -14.45
CA ALA A 145 33.76 46.42 -13.54
C ALA A 145 33.25 47.87 -13.71
N GLY A 146 32.85 48.50 -12.59
CA GLY A 146 32.31 49.85 -12.55
C GLY A 146 30.78 49.96 -12.77
N GLU A 147 30.12 48.90 -13.24
CA GLU A 147 28.66 48.86 -13.39
C GLU A 147 27.95 48.62 -12.05
N THR A 148 26.70 49.08 -11.95
CA THR A 148 25.84 48.87 -10.78
C THR A 148 24.79 47.81 -11.09
N LEU A 149 24.81 46.72 -10.35
CA LEU A 149 23.72 45.74 -10.32
C LEU A 149 22.58 46.28 -9.46
N SER A 150 21.37 46.24 -10.01
CA SER A 150 20.13 46.53 -9.30
C SER A 150 19.12 45.41 -9.54
N VAL A 151 18.71 44.71 -8.49
CA VAL A 151 17.69 43.65 -8.55
C VAL A 151 16.57 44.01 -7.58
N ASP A 152 15.36 44.18 -8.09
CA ASP A 152 14.16 44.45 -7.28
C ASP A 152 13.41 43.15 -7.00
N PHE A 153 12.95 42.97 -5.75
CA PHE A 153 12.16 41.82 -5.32
C PHE A 153 10.74 42.26 -4.97
N ASP A 154 9.74 41.75 -5.70
CA ASP A 154 8.31 42.04 -5.44
C ASP A 154 7.68 40.99 -4.52
N ARG A 155 7.66 39.73 -4.98
CA ARG A 155 7.03 38.59 -4.27
C ARG A 155 8.04 37.59 -3.71
N GLU A 156 9.31 37.95 -3.80
CA GLU A 156 10.46 37.14 -3.39
C GLU A 156 11.09 37.79 -2.16
N ARG A 157 11.61 36.96 -1.27
CA ARG A 157 12.29 37.38 -0.05
C ARG A 157 13.78 37.10 -0.23
N PRO A 158 14.61 38.12 -0.52
CA PRO A 158 16.04 37.92 -0.71
C PRO A 158 16.69 37.47 0.62
N GLN A 159 17.69 36.60 0.52
CA GLN A 159 18.40 36.09 1.70
C GLN A 159 19.91 36.18 1.59
N ALA A 160 20.48 35.95 0.40
CA ALA A 160 21.91 36.00 0.21
C ALA A 160 22.28 36.42 -1.21
N ALA A 161 23.42 37.10 -1.34
CA ALA A 161 24.01 37.41 -2.63
C ALA A 161 25.54 37.27 -2.55
N VAL A 162 26.15 36.67 -3.57
CA VAL A 162 27.61 36.50 -3.65
C VAL A 162 28.09 36.83 -5.06
N ALA A 163 29.11 37.69 -5.15
CA ALA A 163 29.86 37.92 -6.38
C ALA A 163 31.03 36.94 -6.48
N VAL A 164 31.23 36.38 -7.67
CA VAL A 164 32.39 35.59 -8.05
C VAL A 164 33.10 36.34 -9.18
N GLY A 165 34.23 36.95 -8.83
CA GLY A 165 35.08 37.71 -9.74
C GLY A 165 36.19 36.87 -10.39
N PRO A 166 37.19 37.52 -11.02
CA PRO A 166 38.30 36.84 -11.66
C PRO A 166 39.07 35.94 -10.70
N GLU A 167 39.65 34.85 -11.22
CA GLU A 167 40.38 33.85 -10.44
C GLU A 167 39.53 33.17 -9.34
N GLY A 168 38.20 33.29 -9.39
CA GLY A 168 37.29 32.68 -8.43
C GLY A 168 37.19 33.44 -7.10
N ARG A 169 37.67 34.70 -7.03
CA ARG A 169 37.56 35.53 -5.83
C ARG A 169 36.09 35.78 -5.49
N ARG A 170 35.69 35.45 -4.26
CA ARG A 170 34.30 35.61 -3.80
C ARG A 170 34.16 36.86 -2.91
N ALA A 171 33.05 37.58 -3.07
CA ALA A 171 32.65 38.68 -2.20
C ALA A 171 31.20 38.47 -1.76
N ASN A 172 30.94 38.53 -0.45
CA ASN A 172 29.59 38.46 0.10
C ASN A 172 28.90 39.82 -0.09
N LEU A 173 27.80 39.83 -0.84
CA LEU A 173 27.01 41.02 -1.12
C LEU A 173 25.75 41.11 -0.26
N SER A 174 25.56 40.18 0.67
CA SER A 174 24.31 40.09 1.45
C SER A 174 24.08 41.31 2.35
N GLU A 175 25.14 42.07 2.69
CA GLU A 175 25.00 43.36 3.40
C GLU A 175 24.39 44.48 2.53
N HIS A 176 24.39 44.31 1.21
CA HIS A 176 23.77 45.23 0.26
C HIS A 176 22.31 44.84 -0.06
N LEU A 177 21.81 43.75 0.53
CA LEU A 177 20.41 43.35 0.41
C LEU A 177 19.53 44.13 1.38
N THR A 178 18.42 44.63 0.86
CA THR A 178 17.27 45.09 1.62
C THR A 178 16.10 44.13 1.38
N ASP A 179 15.01 44.28 2.13
CA ASP A 179 13.80 43.45 1.98
C ASP A 179 13.23 43.45 0.55
N SER A 180 13.51 44.49 -0.25
CA SER A 180 12.93 44.67 -1.58
C SER A 180 13.95 44.89 -2.70
N ARG A 181 15.25 44.98 -2.41
CA ARG A 181 16.25 45.34 -3.43
C ARG A 181 17.67 44.93 -3.08
N LEU A 182 18.45 44.51 -4.09
CA LEU A 182 19.90 44.46 -4.11
C LEU A 182 20.41 45.64 -4.94
N GLU A 183 21.32 46.44 -4.40
CA GLU A 183 22.06 47.44 -5.18
C GLU A 183 23.56 47.36 -4.84
N TRP A 184 24.40 47.05 -5.83
CA TRP A 184 25.85 46.88 -5.63
C TRP A 184 26.63 47.32 -6.87
N GLN A 185 27.73 48.04 -6.68
CA GLN A 185 28.64 48.44 -7.76
C GLN A 185 29.85 47.50 -7.82
N ALA A 186 30.12 46.93 -8.98
CA ALA A 186 31.21 45.99 -9.18
C ALA A 186 32.58 46.68 -9.21
N ASP A 187 33.55 46.13 -8.47
CA ASP A 187 34.96 46.54 -8.50
C ASP A 187 35.77 45.79 -9.57
N ALA A 188 35.28 44.63 -10.02
CA ALA A 188 35.81 43.81 -11.10
C ALA A 188 34.68 43.08 -11.85
N ASP A 189 34.96 42.59 -13.05
CA ASP A 189 34.03 41.74 -13.81
C ASP A 189 33.61 40.53 -12.97
N SER A 190 32.32 40.43 -12.66
CA SER A 190 31.81 39.47 -11.68
C SER A 190 30.54 38.78 -12.16
N LYS A 191 30.38 37.52 -11.75
CA LYS A 191 29.08 36.82 -11.75
C LYS A 191 28.47 36.91 -10.36
N VAL A 192 27.28 37.50 -10.26
CA VAL A 192 26.55 37.63 -9.00
C VAL A 192 25.45 36.58 -8.93
N TYR A 193 25.50 35.76 -7.89
CA TYR A 193 24.49 34.77 -7.56
C TYR A 193 23.63 35.30 -6.43
N VAL A 194 22.31 35.32 -6.63
CA VAL A 194 21.36 35.82 -5.64
C VAL A 194 20.36 34.72 -5.29
N VAL A 195 20.21 34.47 -3.99
CA VAL A 195 19.19 33.59 -3.41
C VAL A 195 18.08 34.43 -2.80
N ALA A 196 16.86 34.13 -3.24
CA ALA A 196 15.63 34.53 -2.61
C ALA A 196 14.71 33.31 -2.47
N TYR A 197 13.61 33.45 -1.74
CA TYR A 197 12.55 32.43 -1.77
C TYR A 197 11.18 33.08 -1.88
N ARG A 198 10.18 32.29 -2.28
CA ARG A 198 8.78 32.72 -2.36
C ARG A 198 7.85 31.57 -2.03
N TRP A 199 6.59 31.90 -1.74
CA TRP A 199 5.54 30.89 -1.62
C TRP A 199 5.46 30.03 -2.90
N ALA A 200 5.46 28.71 -2.74
CA ALA A 200 5.52 27.74 -3.83
C ALA A 200 4.25 27.73 -4.69
N GLY A 201 3.13 28.22 -4.14
CA GLY A 201 1.87 28.42 -4.86
C GLY A 201 0.87 27.27 -4.73
N ASP A 202 1.28 26.15 -4.14
CA ASP A 202 0.41 25.03 -3.84
C ASP A 202 -0.48 25.31 -2.62
N ARG A 203 -1.69 24.76 -2.68
CA ARG A 203 -2.74 24.89 -1.67
C ARG A 203 -3.12 23.51 -1.15
N VAL A 204 -3.98 23.47 -0.14
CA VAL A 204 -4.72 22.25 0.21
C VAL A 204 -5.45 21.76 -1.06
N LYS A 205 -5.26 20.49 -1.40
CA LYS A 205 -5.81 19.84 -2.60
C LYS A 205 -7.04 19.02 -2.21
N ARG A 206 -8.06 19.10 -3.06
CA ARG A 206 -9.39 18.49 -2.87
C ARG A 206 -10.10 18.83 -1.55
N PRO A 207 -9.96 20.03 -0.95
CA PRO A 207 -10.56 20.31 0.35
C PRO A 207 -12.09 20.22 0.33
N ALA A 208 -12.67 19.78 1.45
CA ALA A 208 -14.06 20.01 1.79
C ALA A 208 -14.32 21.51 2.04
N PRO A 209 -15.59 21.97 1.93
CA PRO A 209 -15.97 23.32 2.33
C PRO A 209 -15.45 23.67 3.73
N GLY A 210 -14.81 24.82 3.88
CA GLY A 210 -14.19 25.28 5.14
C GLY A 210 -12.75 24.78 5.34
N GLY A 211 -12.28 23.82 4.54
CA GLY A 211 -10.91 23.31 4.56
C GLY A 211 -9.98 23.95 3.52
N GLU A 212 -10.47 24.92 2.73
CA GLU A 212 -9.68 25.57 1.68
C GLU A 212 -8.61 26.50 2.27
N GLY A 213 -7.38 26.42 1.76
CA GLY A 213 -6.35 27.33 2.25
C GLY A 213 -4.95 27.05 1.75
N VAL A 214 -3.98 27.60 2.47
CA VAL A 214 -2.55 27.39 2.23
C VAL A 214 -2.12 26.12 2.96
N ASN A 215 -1.26 25.32 2.35
CA ASN A 215 -0.67 24.15 3.00
C ASN A 215 0.51 24.55 3.88
N ILE A 216 0.86 23.70 4.85
CA ILE A 216 2.06 23.89 5.67
C ILE A 216 3.34 23.90 4.81
N ASN A 217 4.39 24.52 5.33
CA ASN A 217 5.76 24.31 4.85
C ASN A 217 6.35 23.10 5.59
N PRO A 218 6.54 21.94 4.94
CA PRO A 218 7.03 20.73 5.59
C PRO A 218 8.51 20.81 5.99
N PHE A 219 9.25 21.85 5.55
CA PHE A 219 10.65 22.05 5.90
C PHE A 219 10.83 23.02 7.07
N TRP A 220 9.75 23.60 7.61
CA TRP A 220 9.79 24.66 8.61
C TRP A 220 8.96 24.32 9.85
N ALA A 221 9.63 24.08 10.98
CA ALA A 221 8.99 23.57 12.19
C ALA A 221 7.89 24.51 12.73
N ASP A 222 8.09 25.83 12.62
CA ASP A 222 7.10 26.81 13.10
C ASP A 222 5.81 26.79 12.26
N SER A 223 5.91 26.51 10.96
CA SER A 223 4.74 26.30 10.09
C SER A 223 3.93 25.09 10.55
N VAL A 224 4.61 23.96 10.75
CA VAL A 224 3.97 22.69 11.15
C VAL A 224 3.37 22.79 12.55
N ARG A 225 4.15 23.23 13.54
CA ARG A 225 3.67 23.39 14.92
C ARG A 225 2.56 24.42 15.03
N GLY A 226 2.66 25.53 14.27
CA GLY A 226 1.61 26.54 14.21
C GLY A 226 0.27 25.95 13.80
N TYR A 227 0.26 25.17 12.71
CA TYR A 227 -0.94 24.48 12.24
C TYR A 227 -1.46 23.43 13.22
N LEU A 228 -0.59 22.58 13.76
CA LEU A 228 -0.98 21.52 14.70
C LEU A 228 -1.55 22.08 16.01
N ASN A 229 -1.01 23.21 16.50
CA ASN A 229 -1.54 23.90 17.68
C ASN A 229 -2.98 24.38 17.46
N GLU A 230 -3.29 24.90 16.27
CA GLU A 230 -4.67 25.26 15.91
C GLU A 230 -5.56 24.01 15.85
N PHE A 231 -5.05 22.90 15.31
CA PHE A 231 -5.79 21.65 15.18
C PHE A 231 -6.01 20.92 16.52
N SER A 232 -5.18 21.16 17.55
CA SER A 232 -5.34 20.58 18.90
C SER A 232 -6.72 20.79 19.51
N SER A 233 -7.38 21.91 19.20
CA SER A 233 -8.75 22.19 19.63
C SER A 233 -9.75 21.16 19.09
N THR A 234 -9.62 20.78 17.81
CA THR A 234 -10.41 19.75 17.15
C THR A 234 -10.12 18.37 17.74
N ALA A 235 -8.83 18.02 17.89
CA ALA A 235 -8.44 16.69 18.38
C ALA A 235 -8.99 16.39 19.78
N LYS A 236 -9.04 17.39 20.67
CA LYS A 236 -9.60 17.27 22.03
C LYS A 236 -11.10 16.95 22.05
N GLU A 237 -11.84 17.35 21.03
CA GLU A 237 -13.28 17.12 20.90
C GLU A 237 -13.61 15.75 20.29
N LEU A 238 -12.61 14.98 19.86
CA LEU A 238 -12.78 13.69 19.18
C LEU A 238 -12.11 12.54 19.95
N PRO A 239 -12.48 12.29 21.23
CA PRO A 239 -11.98 11.15 21.96
C PRO A 239 -12.45 9.85 21.29
N GLY A 240 -11.54 8.89 21.10
CA GLY A 240 -11.83 7.59 20.48
C GLY A 240 -11.31 7.44 19.04
N LEU A 241 -10.73 8.49 18.44
CA LEU A 241 -9.86 8.31 17.27
C LEU A 241 -8.68 7.41 17.63
N ARG A 242 -8.33 6.48 16.74
CA ARG A 242 -7.20 5.57 16.93
C ARG A 242 -5.89 6.19 16.46
N ALA A 243 -5.89 6.78 15.26
CA ALA A 243 -4.69 7.36 14.67
C ALA A 243 -4.96 8.70 13.97
N SER A 244 -3.94 9.57 14.00
CA SER A 244 -3.77 10.63 13.03
C SER A 244 -3.15 10.03 11.76
N PHE A 245 -3.70 10.36 10.60
CA PHE A 245 -3.17 9.92 9.31
C PHE A 245 -2.47 11.06 8.56
N HIS A 246 -1.28 10.80 8.03
CA HIS A 246 -0.61 11.69 7.08
C HIS A 246 -0.49 11.00 5.71
N ASP A 247 -1.16 11.58 4.72
CA ASP A 247 -1.21 11.11 3.32
C ASP A 247 0.12 11.34 2.59
N SER A 248 0.26 10.80 1.37
CA SER A 248 1.50 10.88 0.60
C SER A 248 2.04 12.32 0.46
N PHE A 249 3.37 12.44 0.49
CA PHE A 249 4.03 13.74 0.42
C PHE A 249 3.91 14.32 -0.99
N GLU A 250 2.98 15.25 -1.17
CA GLU A 250 2.80 15.91 -2.45
C GLU A 250 3.36 17.36 -2.48
N TYR A 251 4.00 17.88 -1.45
CA TYR A 251 4.37 19.31 -1.35
C TYR A 251 5.33 19.78 -2.48
N GLU A 252 5.19 21.00 -3.00
CA GLU A 252 5.98 21.52 -4.16
C GLU A 252 7.28 22.26 -3.81
N GLY A 253 7.39 22.83 -2.61
CA GLY A 253 8.55 23.58 -2.14
C GLY A 253 9.82 22.76 -1.89
N ASP A 254 10.89 23.51 -1.62
CA ASP A 254 12.27 23.04 -1.44
C ASP A 254 13.10 24.03 -0.58
N TRP A 255 12.45 24.88 0.21
CA TRP A 255 13.12 25.92 0.98
C TRP A 255 12.34 26.33 2.24
N GLN A 256 13.02 26.99 3.18
CA GLN A 256 12.42 27.57 4.37
C GLN A 256 13.20 28.81 4.87
N PRO A 257 12.61 29.69 5.69
CA PRO A 257 13.26 30.94 6.11
C PRO A 257 14.64 30.76 6.75
N ASP A 258 14.84 29.71 7.54
CA ASP A 258 16.09 29.48 8.28
C ASP A 258 17.05 28.51 7.57
N PHE A 259 16.86 28.27 6.27
CA PHE A 259 17.57 27.21 5.52
C PHE A 259 19.10 27.33 5.61
N PHE A 260 19.68 28.53 5.50
CA PHE A 260 21.14 28.69 5.59
C PHE A 260 21.69 28.31 6.96
N THR A 261 20.98 28.67 8.03
CA THR A 261 21.35 28.29 9.40
C THR A 261 21.26 26.78 9.58
N GLU A 262 20.16 26.18 9.15
CA GLU A 262 19.98 24.72 9.20
C GLU A 262 21.06 23.98 8.41
N PHE A 263 21.33 24.42 7.19
CA PHE A 263 22.37 23.86 6.35
C PHE A 263 23.73 23.92 7.04
N HIS A 264 24.11 25.10 7.56
CA HIS A 264 25.40 25.29 8.22
C HIS A 264 25.56 24.37 9.43
N ASN A 265 24.54 24.31 10.28
CA ASN A 265 24.54 23.48 11.49
C ASN A 265 24.66 21.99 11.16
N ARG A 266 24.09 21.56 10.03
CA ARG A 266 24.01 20.15 9.63
C ARG A 266 25.17 19.67 8.78
N ARG A 267 25.71 20.53 7.91
CA ARG A 267 26.74 20.20 6.91
C ARG A 267 28.11 20.80 7.22
N GLY A 268 28.19 21.73 8.18
CA GLY A 268 29.46 22.26 8.70
C GLY A 268 30.13 23.34 7.84
N TYR A 269 29.46 23.86 6.80
CA TYR A 269 29.97 24.96 5.98
C TYR A 269 28.84 25.88 5.53
N ARG A 270 29.18 27.07 5.04
CA ARG A 270 28.21 28.07 4.57
C ARG A 270 27.79 27.76 3.13
N LEU A 271 26.51 27.53 2.89
CA LEU A 271 25.99 27.31 1.53
C LEU A 271 26.09 28.59 0.68
N GLU A 272 26.03 29.76 1.32
CA GLU A 272 26.19 31.07 0.69
C GLU A 272 27.53 31.16 -0.05
N ASP A 273 28.58 30.55 0.49
CA ASP A 273 29.90 30.56 -0.16
C ASP A 273 29.95 29.66 -1.40
N ARG A 274 28.90 28.87 -1.66
CA ARG A 274 28.80 27.85 -2.72
C ARG A 274 27.57 28.01 -3.62
N LEU A 275 27.03 29.22 -3.74
CA LEU A 275 25.85 29.49 -4.59
C LEU A 275 26.11 29.24 -6.09
N ALA A 276 27.34 29.46 -6.57
CA ALA A 276 27.69 29.12 -7.95
C ALA A 276 27.55 27.61 -8.20
N GLU A 277 28.09 26.79 -7.30
CA GLU A 277 28.02 25.34 -7.36
C GLU A 277 26.59 24.82 -7.18
N LEU A 278 25.81 25.43 -6.28
CA LEU A 278 24.38 25.16 -6.14
C LEU A 278 23.63 25.47 -7.45
N ASN A 279 24.01 26.54 -8.17
CA ASN A 279 23.49 26.86 -9.51
C ASN A 279 24.00 25.93 -10.62
N GLY A 280 24.88 24.98 -10.31
CA GLY A 280 25.47 24.06 -11.28
C GLY A 280 26.73 24.57 -11.97
N VAL A 281 27.36 25.63 -11.46
CA VAL A 281 28.57 26.22 -12.01
C VAL A 281 29.80 25.76 -11.23
N GLY A 282 30.77 25.17 -11.92
CA GLY A 282 32.01 24.66 -11.34
C GLY A 282 32.35 23.24 -11.82
N PRO A 283 33.39 22.60 -11.25
CA PRO A 283 33.67 21.20 -11.52
C PRO A 283 32.47 20.31 -11.18
N SER A 284 32.11 19.40 -12.08
CA SER A 284 30.90 18.56 -11.95
C SER A 284 30.84 17.80 -10.62
N GLU A 285 31.98 17.31 -10.15
CA GLU A 285 32.08 16.57 -8.88
C GLU A 285 31.75 17.48 -7.68
N THR A 286 32.30 18.69 -7.66
CA THR A 286 32.03 19.67 -6.60
C THR A 286 30.56 20.09 -6.59
N VAL A 287 29.97 20.27 -7.78
CA VAL A 287 28.54 20.57 -7.94
C VAL A 287 27.68 19.43 -7.41
N ALA A 288 28.00 18.18 -7.73
CA ALA A 288 27.27 17.01 -7.25
C ALA A 288 27.30 16.92 -5.73
N ARG A 289 28.45 17.15 -5.10
CA ARG A 289 28.64 17.15 -3.64
C ARG A 289 27.83 18.23 -2.93
N VAL A 290 27.92 19.48 -3.38
CA VAL A 290 27.14 20.60 -2.80
C VAL A 290 25.64 20.34 -2.91
N LYS A 291 25.18 19.76 -4.03
CA LYS A 291 23.77 19.42 -4.22
C LYS A 291 23.35 18.17 -3.44
N CYS A 292 24.27 17.23 -3.19
CA CYS A 292 24.04 16.11 -2.28
C CYS A 292 23.75 16.62 -0.87
N ASP A 293 24.61 17.51 -0.34
CA ASP A 293 24.42 18.15 0.97
C ASP A 293 23.10 18.94 1.05
N TYR A 294 22.71 19.61 -0.03
CA TYR A 294 21.44 20.32 -0.12
C TYR A 294 20.23 19.36 -0.03
N ARG A 295 20.25 18.25 -0.78
CA ARG A 295 19.17 17.23 -0.77
C ARG A 295 19.08 16.53 0.58
N GLU A 296 20.23 16.20 1.17
CA GLU A 296 20.28 15.60 2.49
C GLU A 296 19.75 16.57 3.56
N THR A 297 20.04 17.87 3.44
CA THR A 297 19.43 18.90 4.30
C THR A 297 17.91 18.94 4.14
N LEU A 298 17.37 18.86 2.92
CA LEU A 298 15.92 18.76 2.72
C LEU A 298 15.33 17.50 3.37
N SER A 299 16.01 16.36 3.23
CA SER A 299 15.62 15.10 3.87
C SER A 299 15.54 15.24 5.39
N ASP A 300 16.60 15.79 5.98
CA ASP A 300 16.70 16.03 7.42
C ASP A 300 15.61 16.99 7.92
N LEU A 301 15.26 18.02 7.14
CA LEU A 301 14.22 18.97 7.51
C LEU A 301 12.82 18.34 7.47
N VAL A 302 12.49 17.51 6.48
CA VAL A 302 11.20 16.78 6.47
C VAL A 302 11.08 15.89 7.71
N ARG A 303 12.17 15.19 8.07
CA ARG A 303 12.22 14.36 9.27
C ARG A 303 12.00 15.18 10.55
N ASP A 304 12.82 16.22 10.74
CA ASP A 304 12.95 16.91 12.02
C ASP A 304 11.90 18.01 12.22
N HIS A 305 11.43 18.64 11.13
CA HIS A 305 10.54 19.80 11.20
C HIS A 305 9.07 19.47 10.90
N MET A 306 8.80 18.33 10.25
CA MET A 306 7.44 17.90 9.95
C MET A 306 7.06 16.61 10.66
N LEU A 307 7.77 15.51 10.38
CA LEU A 307 7.34 14.19 10.85
C LEU A 307 7.46 14.07 12.37
N LEU A 308 8.63 14.39 12.96
CA LEU A 308 8.81 14.32 14.41
C LEU A 308 7.82 15.22 15.18
N PRO A 309 7.64 16.51 14.85
CA PRO A 309 6.64 17.35 15.54
C PRO A 309 5.20 16.84 15.41
N TRP A 310 4.83 16.27 14.26
CA TRP A 310 3.50 15.69 14.07
C TRP A 310 3.30 14.38 14.85
N ILE A 311 4.31 13.52 14.93
CA ILE A 311 4.28 12.31 15.75
C ILE A 311 4.16 12.67 17.24
N GLU A 312 4.99 13.60 17.72
CA GLU A 312 4.93 14.11 19.10
C GLU A 312 3.54 14.65 19.42
N TRP A 313 3.00 15.51 18.55
CA TRP A 313 1.65 16.05 18.68
C TRP A 313 0.58 14.94 18.69
N SER A 314 0.71 13.91 17.84
CA SER A 314 -0.24 12.79 17.79
C SER A 314 -0.26 12.04 19.13
N HIS A 315 0.93 11.72 19.67
CA HIS A 315 1.06 11.04 20.96
C HIS A 315 0.54 11.88 22.13
N GLU A 316 0.74 13.20 22.12
CA GLU A 316 0.19 14.12 23.13
C GLU A 316 -1.36 14.10 23.19
N HIS A 317 -2.01 13.74 22.08
CA HIS A 317 -3.47 13.63 21.98
C HIS A 317 -3.96 12.17 22.07
N GLY A 318 -3.08 11.22 22.42
CA GLY A 318 -3.42 9.80 22.56
C GLY A 318 -3.66 9.08 21.23
N LEU A 319 -3.17 9.62 20.12
CA LEU A 319 -3.31 9.07 18.77
C LEU A 319 -2.04 8.36 18.34
N LEU A 320 -2.19 7.28 17.57
CA LEU A 320 -1.09 6.72 16.78
C LEU A 320 -0.78 7.61 15.58
N ALA A 321 0.46 7.58 15.08
CA ALA A 321 0.86 8.21 13.82
C ALA A 321 0.94 7.16 12.68
N ARG A 322 0.02 7.24 11.71
CA ARG A 322 0.02 6.43 10.48
C ARG A 322 0.42 7.30 9.28
N ASN A 323 1.45 6.91 8.53
CA ASN A 323 2.09 7.83 7.57
C ASN A 323 2.50 7.19 6.25
N GLN A 324 2.17 7.87 5.16
CA GLN A 324 2.72 7.66 3.82
C GLN A 324 3.91 8.60 3.57
N SER A 325 5.14 8.06 3.67
CA SER A 325 6.37 8.85 3.49
C SER A 325 6.74 9.11 2.03
N HIS A 326 6.15 8.36 1.11
CA HIS A 326 6.51 8.41 -0.30
C HIS A 326 6.05 9.71 -0.97
N GLY A 327 6.68 10.07 -2.09
CA GLY A 327 6.58 11.41 -2.70
C GLY A 327 7.57 12.43 -2.13
N SER A 328 8.11 12.17 -0.93
CA SER A 328 9.05 13.08 -0.26
C SER A 328 10.43 13.01 -0.90
N PRO A 329 11.23 14.10 -0.82
CA PRO A 329 12.63 14.10 -1.22
C PRO A 329 13.56 13.47 -0.15
N ALA A 330 12.99 12.87 0.88
CA ALA A 330 13.69 12.41 2.07
C ALA A 330 13.98 10.90 2.04
N ASN A 331 14.82 10.43 2.96
CA ASN A 331 15.02 8.99 3.17
C ASN A 331 13.74 8.33 3.71
N TRP A 332 13.07 7.55 2.86
CA TRP A 332 11.78 6.92 3.21
C TRP A 332 11.87 5.93 4.35
N LEU A 333 12.97 5.16 4.46
CA LEU A 333 13.13 4.18 5.53
C LEU A 333 13.16 4.86 6.90
N ASP A 334 13.82 6.01 6.98
CA ASP A 334 13.86 6.82 8.20
C ASP A 334 12.47 7.36 8.53
N LEU A 335 11.78 7.98 7.57
CA LEU A 335 10.45 8.57 7.81
C LEU A 335 9.42 7.50 8.20
N TYR A 336 9.42 6.35 7.52
CA TYR A 336 8.57 5.22 7.88
C TYR A 336 8.93 4.70 9.28
N GLY A 337 10.22 4.52 9.58
CA GLY A 337 10.68 3.96 10.84
C GLY A 337 10.32 4.79 12.08
N LEU A 338 10.11 6.10 11.91
CA LEU A 338 9.68 7.00 12.99
C LEU A 338 8.21 6.80 13.40
N CYS A 339 7.34 6.45 12.46
CA CYS A 339 5.89 6.40 12.69
C CYS A 339 5.45 5.13 13.43
N ASP A 340 4.25 5.12 14.01
CA ASP A 340 3.71 3.93 14.67
C ASP A 340 3.26 2.88 13.65
N ILE A 341 2.68 3.35 12.54
CA ILE A 341 2.19 2.53 11.43
C ILE A 341 2.72 3.10 10.11
N PRO A 342 3.80 2.54 9.54
CA PRO A 342 4.23 2.85 8.19
C PRO A 342 3.15 2.45 7.17
N GLU A 343 2.81 3.34 6.25
CA GLU A 343 1.87 3.07 5.18
C GLU A 343 2.49 3.22 3.79
N THR A 344 2.43 2.18 2.97
CA THR A 344 2.75 2.27 1.53
C THR A 344 1.48 2.48 0.69
N GLU A 345 1.62 2.56 -0.62
CA GLU A 345 0.52 2.58 -1.57
C GLU A 345 0.73 1.49 -2.65
N SER A 346 -0.36 0.92 -3.15
CA SER A 346 -0.38 0.29 -4.48
C SER A 346 -0.95 1.24 -5.53
N PHE A 347 -0.21 1.44 -6.61
CA PHE A 347 -0.63 2.29 -7.71
C PHE A 347 -0.66 1.52 -9.03
N GLY A 348 -1.72 1.73 -9.81
CA GLY A 348 -1.83 1.24 -11.18
C GLY A 348 -2.26 -0.22 -11.31
N ARG A 349 -2.22 -0.72 -12.55
CA ARG A 349 -2.67 -2.07 -12.89
C ARG A 349 -1.66 -3.11 -12.42
N LEU A 350 -2.11 -4.33 -12.12
CA LEU A 350 -1.24 -5.47 -11.80
C LEU A 350 -0.15 -5.75 -12.86
N THR A 351 -0.45 -5.42 -14.12
CA THR A 351 0.44 -5.58 -15.27
C THR A 351 1.27 -4.32 -15.59
N SER A 352 1.02 -3.23 -14.87
CA SER A 352 1.87 -2.04 -14.94
C SER A 352 3.13 -2.25 -14.09
N GLY A 353 4.24 -1.66 -14.50
CA GLY A 353 5.46 -1.63 -13.66
C GLY A 353 5.30 -0.80 -12.38
N ASP A 354 4.18 -0.07 -12.22
CA ASP A 354 3.94 0.83 -11.09
C ASP A 354 3.46 0.11 -9.82
N THR A 355 2.91 -1.11 -9.94
CA THR A 355 2.54 -1.94 -8.78
C THR A 355 3.74 -2.81 -8.34
N ASN A 356 4.84 -2.14 -8.00
CA ASN A 356 6.14 -2.75 -7.71
C ASN A 356 6.26 -3.20 -6.23
N PRO A 357 6.39 -4.50 -5.93
CA PRO A 357 6.52 -4.98 -4.55
C PRO A 357 7.81 -4.50 -3.87
N LEU A 358 8.88 -4.20 -4.61
CA LEU A 358 10.12 -3.68 -4.03
C LEU A 358 9.95 -2.26 -3.48
N VAL A 359 9.09 -1.45 -4.11
CA VAL A 359 8.72 -0.13 -3.57
C VAL A 359 7.93 -0.28 -2.28
N MET A 360 6.93 -1.18 -2.27
CA MET A 360 6.12 -1.48 -1.07
C MET A 360 6.98 -1.98 0.10
N LYS A 361 8.06 -2.72 -0.20
CA LYS A 361 9.02 -3.18 0.80
C LYS A 361 9.72 -2.08 1.57
N PHE A 362 9.74 -0.81 1.13
CA PHE A 362 10.31 0.27 1.94
C PHE A 362 9.55 0.47 3.25
N ALA A 363 8.22 0.44 3.22
CA ALA A 363 7.41 0.56 4.43
C ALA A 363 7.55 -0.67 5.34
N SER A 364 7.48 -1.88 4.77
CA SER A 364 7.60 -3.11 5.56
C SER A 364 9.01 -3.34 6.10
N SER A 365 10.05 -2.95 5.37
CA SER A 365 11.44 -3.02 5.85
C SER A 365 11.66 -2.08 7.04
N ALA A 366 11.13 -0.86 6.96
CA ALA A 366 11.19 0.07 8.08
C ALA A 366 10.40 -0.44 9.29
N ALA A 367 9.22 -1.04 9.08
CA ALA A 367 8.46 -1.67 10.14
C ALA A 367 9.22 -2.84 10.79
N ASN A 368 9.76 -3.76 9.99
CA ASN A 368 10.49 -4.93 10.45
C ASN A 368 11.77 -4.55 11.20
N THR A 369 12.56 -3.62 10.69
CA THR A 369 13.80 -3.19 11.35
C THR A 369 13.54 -2.43 12.65
N MET A 370 12.44 -1.66 12.71
CA MET A 370 12.08 -0.83 13.86
C MET A 370 11.08 -1.49 14.84
N GLY A 371 10.72 -2.75 14.63
CA GLY A 371 9.85 -3.51 15.55
C GLY A 371 8.39 -3.05 15.57
N LYS A 372 7.90 -2.51 14.45
CA LYS A 372 6.50 -2.10 14.29
C LYS A 372 5.64 -3.30 13.96
N ARG A 373 4.50 -3.43 14.65
CA ARG A 373 3.55 -4.54 14.45
C ARG A 373 2.83 -4.47 13.11
N LEU A 374 2.43 -3.26 12.71
CA LEU A 374 1.61 -3.02 11.53
C LEU A 374 2.42 -2.34 10.42
N THR A 375 2.26 -2.82 9.20
CA THR A 375 2.59 -2.11 7.97
C THR A 375 1.31 -2.04 7.15
N SER A 376 0.78 -0.83 6.97
CA SER A 376 -0.44 -0.64 6.19
C SER A 376 -0.15 -0.35 4.72
N SER A 377 -1.19 -0.47 3.90
CA SER A 377 -1.15 0.03 2.54
C SER A 377 -2.48 0.63 2.14
N GLU A 378 -2.42 1.76 1.46
CA GLU A 378 -3.49 2.18 0.56
C GLU A 378 -3.57 1.19 -0.61
N SER A 379 -4.73 0.57 -0.80
CA SER A 379 -4.90 -0.61 -1.66
C SER A 379 -5.96 -0.38 -2.74
N GLY A 380 -5.56 -0.57 -4.01
CA GLY A 380 -6.46 -0.57 -5.17
C GLY A 380 -6.50 0.72 -5.98
N THR A 381 -5.62 1.69 -5.70
CA THR A 381 -5.56 2.97 -6.40
C THR A 381 -5.19 2.76 -7.86
N TRP A 382 -6.10 3.11 -8.77
CA TRP A 382 -5.98 2.90 -10.22
C TRP A 382 -5.75 1.44 -10.69
N LEU A 383 -6.20 0.46 -9.90
CA LEU A 383 -6.04 -0.97 -10.20
C LEU A 383 -6.55 -1.36 -11.59
N ASN A 384 -7.68 -0.77 -12.00
CA ASN A 384 -8.18 -0.79 -13.36
C ASN A 384 -9.04 0.47 -13.59
N GLU A 385 -9.60 0.62 -14.79
CA GLU A 385 -10.60 1.66 -15.04
C GLU A 385 -11.80 1.51 -14.09
N HIS A 386 -12.48 2.63 -13.79
CA HIS A 386 -13.63 2.60 -12.91
C HIS A 386 -14.61 1.51 -13.35
N PHE A 387 -15.19 0.82 -12.37
CA PHE A 387 -16.18 -0.24 -12.56
C PHE A 387 -15.72 -1.47 -13.36
N HIS A 388 -14.46 -1.54 -13.80
CA HIS A 388 -13.89 -2.76 -14.41
C HIS A 388 -13.18 -3.64 -13.38
N VAL A 389 -12.81 -3.09 -12.23
CA VAL A 389 -12.09 -3.82 -11.19
C VAL A 389 -12.94 -5.00 -10.68
N THR A 390 -12.32 -6.17 -10.64
CA THR A 390 -12.89 -7.44 -10.17
C THR A 390 -12.37 -7.81 -8.78
N LEU A 391 -13.07 -8.73 -8.09
CA LEU A 391 -12.57 -9.28 -6.82
C LEU A 391 -11.29 -10.11 -7.01
N ALA A 392 -11.12 -10.76 -8.17
CA ALA A 392 -9.90 -11.48 -8.53
C ALA A 392 -8.69 -10.53 -8.60
N GLU A 393 -8.82 -9.39 -9.29
CA GLU A 393 -7.76 -8.38 -9.37
C GLU A 393 -7.44 -7.80 -7.98
N LEU A 394 -8.45 -7.55 -7.15
CA LEU A 394 -8.24 -7.09 -5.78
C LEU A 394 -7.49 -8.14 -4.94
N LYS A 395 -7.89 -9.42 -5.01
CA LYS A 395 -7.19 -10.50 -4.30
C LYS A 395 -5.72 -10.57 -4.72
N GLN A 396 -5.45 -10.62 -6.03
CA GLN A 396 -4.09 -10.68 -6.56
C GLN A 396 -3.23 -9.48 -6.16
N LEU A 397 -3.83 -8.28 -6.08
CA LEU A 397 -3.15 -7.10 -5.58
C LEU A 397 -2.80 -7.24 -4.10
N LEU A 398 -3.76 -7.66 -3.27
CA LEU A 398 -3.58 -7.81 -1.84
C LEU A 398 -2.55 -8.89 -1.52
N ASP A 399 -2.53 -9.99 -2.29
CA ASP A 399 -1.50 -11.03 -2.20
C ASP A 399 -0.11 -10.48 -2.48
N ARG A 400 0.03 -9.66 -3.53
CA ARG A 400 1.30 -9.00 -3.86
C ARG A 400 1.75 -8.03 -2.76
N GLN A 401 0.82 -7.29 -2.16
CA GLN A 401 1.11 -6.40 -1.03
C GLN A 401 1.56 -7.20 0.20
N MET A 402 0.86 -8.30 0.49
CA MET A 402 1.19 -9.17 1.62
C MET A 402 2.54 -9.85 1.44
N THR A 403 2.89 -10.34 0.24
CA THR A 403 4.23 -10.90 0.01
C THR A 403 5.34 -9.83 0.06
N ALA A 404 5.01 -8.56 -0.19
CA ALA A 404 5.90 -7.42 0.08
C ALA A 404 5.99 -7.04 1.57
N GLY A 405 5.23 -7.70 2.46
CA GLY A 405 5.28 -7.51 3.92
C GLY A 405 4.20 -6.60 4.50
N VAL A 406 3.23 -6.15 3.71
CA VAL A 406 2.03 -5.44 4.20
C VAL A 406 1.16 -6.43 4.99
N ASN A 407 0.60 -5.98 6.12
CA ASN A 407 -0.30 -6.81 6.92
C ASN A 407 -1.56 -6.06 7.40
N HIS A 408 -1.82 -4.84 6.91
CA HIS A 408 -3.00 -4.05 7.22
C HIS A 408 -3.49 -3.24 6.00
N ALA A 409 -4.36 -3.81 5.18
CA ALA A 409 -4.87 -3.19 3.96
C ALA A 409 -5.96 -2.14 4.24
N ILE A 410 -5.85 -0.99 3.56
CA ILE A 410 -6.83 0.10 3.57
C ILE A 410 -7.32 0.29 2.14
N TYR A 411 -8.56 -0.09 1.83
CA TYR A 411 -9.10 0.09 0.49
C TYR A 411 -9.15 1.57 0.10
N HIS A 412 -8.73 1.86 -1.13
CA HIS A 412 -8.89 3.15 -1.80
C HIS A 412 -9.99 3.04 -2.86
N GLY A 413 -11.26 3.20 -2.51
CA GLY A 413 -11.84 3.32 -1.17
C GLY A 413 -13.35 3.24 -1.24
N THR A 414 -14.04 3.65 -0.18
CA THR A 414 -15.50 3.61 -0.09
C THR A 414 -16.01 5.03 0.07
N ALA A 415 -16.64 5.62 -0.95
CA ALA A 415 -17.25 6.93 -0.79
C ALA A 415 -18.52 6.85 0.06
N TYR A 416 -18.73 7.82 0.95
CA TYR A 416 -20.01 8.00 1.61
C TYR A 416 -21.07 8.27 0.54
N SER A 417 -22.15 7.49 0.52
CA SER A 417 -23.27 7.68 -0.40
C SER A 417 -24.59 7.47 0.34
N PRO A 418 -25.41 8.53 0.53
CA PRO A 418 -26.68 8.41 1.23
C PRO A 418 -27.75 7.73 0.35
N GLU A 419 -28.80 7.17 0.96
CA GLU A 419 -29.92 6.54 0.22
C GLU A 419 -30.61 7.47 -0.80
N ARG A 420 -30.58 8.79 -0.55
CA ARG A 420 -31.13 9.79 -1.48
C ARG A 420 -30.32 9.91 -2.79
N ALA A 421 -29.08 9.47 -2.81
CA ALA A 421 -28.24 9.52 -4.00
C ALA A 421 -28.72 8.49 -5.03
N GLN A 422 -28.96 8.95 -6.27
CA GLN A 422 -29.28 8.03 -7.36
C GLN A 422 -28.08 7.15 -7.68
N TRP A 423 -28.32 5.89 -8.06
CA TRP A 423 -27.26 5.00 -8.54
C TRP A 423 -26.46 5.66 -9.67
N PRO A 424 -25.12 5.64 -9.66
CA PRO A 424 -24.21 4.77 -8.89
C PRO A 424 -23.86 5.24 -7.48
N GLY A 425 -24.58 6.23 -6.93
CA GLY A 425 -24.25 6.84 -5.66
C GLY A 425 -23.14 7.89 -5.81
N TRP A 426 -22.62 8.35 -4.67
CA TRP A 426 -21.47 9.23 -4.67
C TRP A 426 -20.17 8.43 -4.79
N LEU A 427 -19.18 9.01 -5.46
CA LEU A 427 -17.97 8.32 -5.88
C LEU A 427 -16.76 9.23 -5.72
N PHE A 428 -15.61 8.63 -5.46
CA PHE A 428 -14.33 9.31 -5.51
C PHE A 428 -13.81 9.40 -6.95
N TYR A 429 -13.02 10.43 -7.26
CA TYR A 429 -12.57 10.68 -8.64
C TYR A 429 -11.67 9.59 -9.20
N ALA A 430 -11.00 8.83 -8.33
CA ALA A 430 -10.05 7.79 -8.68
C ALA A 430 -10.62 6.39 -8.43
N SER A 431 -10.21 5.45 -9.28
CA SER A 431 -10.47 4.02 -9.07
C SER A 431 -9.67 3.56 -7.84
N THR A 432 -10.15 2.65 -6.99
CA THR A 432 -11.24 1.68 -7.16
C THR A 432 -12.51 2.07 -6.41
N GLN A 433 -13.67 1.69 -6.93
CA GLN A 433 -14.99 1.93 -6.32
C GLN A 433 -15.43 0.74 -5.45
N VAL A 434 -14.78 0.54 -4.29
CA VAL A 434 -15.15 -0.52 -3.32
C VAL A 434 -16.29 -0.01 -2.44
N ASN A 435 -17.52 0.00 -2.97
CA ASN A 435 -18.67 0.59 -2.28
C ASN A 435 -19.95 -0.24 -2.44
N PRO A 436 -20.95 -0.06 -1.55
CA PRO A 436 -22.20 -0.83 -1.57
C PRO A 436 -23.01 -0.78 -2.87
N GLN A 437 -22.89 0.30 -3.63
CA GLN A 437 -23.63 0.48 -4.88
C GLN A 437 -23.02 -0.30 -6.05
N ASN A 438 -21.75 -0.73 -5.91
CA ASN A 438 -21.05 -1.54 -6.89
C ASN A 438 -21.41 -3.03 -6.70
N PRO A 439 -21.83 -3.77 -7.75
CA PRO A 439 -22.19 -5.18 -7.63
C PRO A 439 -21.15 -6.07 -6.93
N LEU A 440 -19.86 -5.75 -7.04
CA LEU A 440 -18.79 -6.47 -6.34
C LEU A 440 -19.00 -6.54 -4.83
N TRP A 441 -19.73 -5.59 -4.24
CA TRP A 441 -20.00 -5.53 -2.79
C TRP A 441 -20.70 -6.77 -2.28
N ARG A 442 -21.56 -7.38 -3.11
CA ARG A 442 -22.27 -8.61 -2.77
C ARG A 442 -21.29 -9.67 -2.28
N ASP A 443 -20.21 -9.87 -3.01
CA ASP A 443 -19.26 -10.98 -2.84
C ASP A 443 -17.94 -10.57 -2.14
N LEU A 444 -17.77 -9.26 -1.87
CA LEU A 444 -16.67 -8.70 -1.07
C LEU A 444 -16.47 -9.38 0.30
N PRO A 445 -17.50 -9.81 1.06
CA PRO A 445 -17.30 -10.48 2.35
C PRO A 445 -16.42 -11.73 2.27
N ALA A 446 -16.43 -12.45 1.13
CA ALA A 446 -15.55 -13.60 0.94
C ALA A 446 -14.07 -13.19 0.83
N LEU A 447 -13.78 -12.09 0.12
CA LEU A 447 -12.43 -11.51 0.06
C LEU A 447 -12.01 -10.96 1.43
N ASN A 448 -12.92 -10.32 2.17
CA ASN A 448 -12.60 -9.77 3.49
C ASN A 448 -12.37 -10.87 4.53
N ALA A 449 -13.07 -12.00 4.46
CA ALA A 449 -12.80 -13.16 5.30
C ALA A 449 -11.42 -13.76 5.02
N TYR A 450 -11.06 -13.92 3.74
CA TYR A 450 -9.71 -14.30 3.30
C TYR A 450 -8.64 -13.36 3.87
N MET A 451 -8.82 -12.05 3.66
CA MET A 451 -7.90 -11.03 4.19
C MET A 451 -7.80 -11.08 5.71
N THR A 452 -8.92 -11.34 6.39
CA THR A 452 -8.93 -11.44 7.84
C THR A 452 -8.04 -12.56 8.34
N ARG A 453 -8.11 -13.75 7.73
CA ARG A 453 -7.24 -14.87 8.09
C ARG A 453 -5.77 -14.58 7.79
N CYS A 454 -5.47 -14.07 6.59
CA CYS A 454 -4.10 -13.74 6.19
C CYS A 454 -3.47 -12.69 7.12
N GLN A 455 -4.16 -11.58 7.34
CA GLN A 455 -3.64 -10.51 8.20
C GLN A 455 -3.54 -10.94 9.66
N SER A 456 -4.45 -11.80 10.15
CA SER A 456 -4.36 -12.32 11.52
C SER A 456 -3.07 -13.11 11.73
N LEU A 457 -2.73 -14.01 10.80
CA LEU A 457 -1.45 -14.74 10.81
C LEU A 457 -0.25 -13.79 10.71
N LEU A 458 -0.26 -12.88 9.74
CA LEU A 458 0.87 -11.99 9.48
C LEU A 458 1.12 -10.99 10.62
N GLN A 459 0.06 -10.49 11.28
CA GLN A 459 0.16 -9.58 12.41
C GLN A 459 0.56 -10.27 13.73
N ALA A 460 0.30 -11.57 13.86
CA ALA A 460 0.74 -12.39 14.99
C ALA A 460 2.19 -12.92 14.83
N SER A 461 2.80 -12.70 13.66
CA SER A 461 4.15 -13.18 13.32
C SER A 461 5.21 -12.09 13.41
N GLN A 462 6.48 -12.50 13.48
CA GLN A 462 7.67 -11.65 13.45
C GLN A 462 8.38 -11.75 12.09
N PRO A 463 9.14 -10.73 11.65
CA PRO A 463 9.99 -10.85 10.47
C PRO A 463 11.03 -11.97 10.63
N ASP A 464 11.32 -12.68 9.54
CA ASP A 464 12.36 -13.74 9.49
C ASP A 464 13.26 -13.58 8.25
N ASN A 465 13.66 -12.33 7.96
CA ASN A 465 14.57 -11.99 6.87
C ASN A 465 16.02 -12.14 7.33
N ASP A 466 16.90 -12.69 6.48
CA ASP A 466 18.31 -12.89 6.86
C ASP A 466 19.23 -11.77 6.35
N VAL A 467 18.81 -11.01 5.34
CA VAL A 467 19.63 -9.99 4.69
C VAL A 467 19.16 -8.58 5.05
N LEU A 468 20.07 -7.76 5.56
CA LEU A 468 19.90 -6.31 5.61
C LEU A 468 20.51 -5.71 4.35
N LEU A 469 19.68 -5.17 3.47
CA LEU A 469 20.11 -4.56 2.23
C LEU A 469 20.25 -3.05 2.43
N TYR A 470 21.48 -2.58 2.63
CA TYR A 470 21.78 -1.17 2.85
C TYR A 470 21.41 -0.33 1.64
N TRP A 471 20.65 0.75 1.85
CA TRP A 471 20.28 1.68 0.79
C TRP A 471 21.33 2.81 0.69
N PRO A 472 22.20 2.81 -0.34
CA PRO A 472 23.18 3.87 -0.56
C PRO A 472 22.52 5.12 -1.16
N ILE A 473 21.62 5.77 -0.40
CA ILE A 473 20.83 6.91 -0.89
C ILE A 473 21.70 8.09 -1.32
N HIS A 474 22.88 8.27 -0.72
CA HIS A 474 23.81 9.33 -1.11
C HIS A 474 24.33 9.19 -2.54
N ASP A 475 24.41 7.96 -3.08
CA ASP A 475 24.78 7.76 -4.49
C ASP A 475 23.71 8.31 -5.43
N TYR A 476 22.43 8.18 -5.03
CA TYR A 476 21.32 8.79 -5.76
C TYR A 476 21.30 10.32 -5.63
N TRP A 477 21.65 10.85 -4.45
CA TRP A 477 21.76 12.28 -4.22
C TRP A 477 23.04 12.92 -4.78
N HIS A 478 24.09 12.16 -5.10
CA HIS A 478 25.32 12.65 -5.71
C HIS A 478 25.13 12.91 -7.21
N ASN A 479 24.32 13.91 -7.52
CA ASN A 479 23.94 14.24 -8.89
C ASN A 479 24.06 15.75 -9.15
N PRO A 480 24.82 16.20 -10.17
CA PRO A 480 24.99 17.62 -10.44
C PRO A 480 23.74 18.30 -11.01
N ARG A 481 22.71 17.54 -11.42
CA ARG A 481 21.48 18.06 -12.04
C ARG A 481 20.31 18.12 -11.06
N GLY A 482 19.48 19.16 -11.18
CA GLY A 482 18.36 19.41 -10.28
C GLY A 482 18.81 19.81 -8.88
N LEU A 483 17.86 20.16 -8.02
CA LEU A 483 18.08 20.50 -6.61
C LEU A 483 17.28 19.57 -5.70
N ARG A 484 16.03 19.32 -6.08
CA ARG A 484 15.14 18.38 -5.40
C ARG A 484 15.07 17.06 -6.18
N SER A 485 15.05 15.94 -5.45
CA SER A 485 14.91 14.60 -6.01
C SER A 485 13.68 13.93 -5.39
N ASN A 486 12.54 14.02 -6.06
CA ASN A 486 11.33 13.33 -5.60
C ASN A 486 11.40 11.87 -6.00
N MET A 487 11.18 11.00 -5.02
CA MET A 487 10.93 9.59 -5.23
C MET A 487 9.41 9.42 -5.20
N SER A 488 8.85 8.59 -6.08
CA SER A 488 7.40 8.32 -6.13
C SER A 488 7.16 6.82 -6.28
N VAL A 489 6.00 6.36 -5.81
CA VAL A 489 5.62 4.94 -5.87
C VAL A 489 5.37 4.46 -7.30
N HIS A 490 4.91 5.37 -8.15
CA HIS A 490 4.76 5.23 -9.59
C HIS A 490 5.96 5.92 -10.24
N SER A 491 6.67 5.30 -11.18
CA SER A 491 7.99 5.75 -11.70
C SER A 491 9.23 5.44 -10.83
N SER A 492 9.31 4.22 -10.28
CA SER A 492 10.48 3.73 -9.51
C SER A 492 11.77 3.54 -10.33
N GLU A 493 11.67 3.55 -11.66
CA GLU A 493 12.75 3.15 -12.56
C GLU A 493 14.06 3.90 -12.31
N SER A 494 13.98 5.22 -12.06
CA SER A 494 15.18 6.06 -11.93
C SER A 494 15.85 6.01 -10.56
N TRP A 495 15.09 5.76 -9.49
CA TRP A 495 15.58 5.87 -8.11
C TRP A 495 15.73 4.50 -7.42
N LEU A 496 15.13 3.45 -7.98
CA LEU A 496 15.20 2.08 -7.47
C LEU A 496 15.66 1.09 -8.55
N ASP A 497 14.85 0.87 -9.60
CA ASP A 497 15.00 -0.32 -10.45
C ASP A 497 16.32 -0.35 -11.24
N ARG A 498 16.78 0.82 -11.71
CA ARG A 498 18.07 0.97 -12.42
C ARG A 498 19.25 1.28 -11.48
N GLN A 499 19.02 1.34 -10.18
CA GLN A 499 20.07 1.56 -9.19
C GLN A 499 20.61 0.21 -8.69
N PRO A 500 21.87 0.14 -8.24
CA PRO A 500 22.45 -1.09 -7.68
C PRO A 500 21.61 -1.73 -6.57
N ILE A 501 20.91 -0.91 -5.79
CA ILE A 501 20.00 -1.35 -4.73
C ILE A 501 18.80 -2.15 -5.27
N GLY A 502 18.20 -1.72 -6.40
CA GLY A 502 17.11 -2.44 -7.06
C GLY A 502 17.59 -3.71 -7.74
N GLU A 503 18.77 -3.68 -8.37
CA GLU A 503 19.42 -4.85 -8.97
C GLU A 503 19.69 -5.93 -7.91
N ALA A 504 20.27 -5.55 -6.76
CA ALA A 504 20.49 -6.45 -5.64
C ALA A 504 19.17 -7.03 -5.10
N ALA A 505 18.18 -6.17 -4.87
CA ALA A 505 16.87 -6.60 -4.36
C ALA A 505 16.21 -7.63 -5.29
N ALA A 506 16.21 -7.40 -6.61
CA ALA A 506 15.71 -8.35 -7.59
C ALA A 506 16.48 -9.68 -7.55
N MET A 507 17.82 -9.64 -7.52
CA MET A 507 18.63 -10.85 -7.39
C MET A 507 18.34 -11.65 -6.11
N LEU A 508 18.09 -10.97 -4.99
CA LEU A 508 17.72 -11.62 -3.73
C LEU A 508 16.36 -12.31 -3.84
N VAL A 509 15.34 -11.64 -4.38
CA VAL A 509 14.00 -12.24 -4.60
C VAL A 509 14.09 -13.45 -5.52
N ASP A 510 14.75 -13.30 -6.67
CA ASP A 510 14.85 -14.34 -7.70
C ASP A 510 15.62 -15.59 -7.23
N ASN A 511 16.41 -15.46 -6.16
CA ASN A 511 17.20 -16.56 -5.58
C ASN A 511 16.73 -16.94 -4.16
N GLY A 512 15.52 -16.51 -3.77
CA GLY A 512 14.88 -16.92 -2.53
C GLY A 512 15.54 -16.39 -1.26
N TYR A 513 16.19 -15.22 -1.27
CA TYR A 513 16.71 -14.60 -0.06
C TYR A 513 15.74 -13.54 0.48
N GLY A 514 15.16 -13.80 1.66
CA GLY A 514 14.39 -12.80 2.41
C GLY A 514 15.28 -11.66 2.90
N PHE A 515 14.85 -10.41 2.66
CA PHE A 515 15.62 -9.22 3.04
C PHE A 515 14.72 -8.07 3.54
N ASP A 516 15.32 -7.15 4.28
CA ASP A 516 14.78 -5.82 4.56
C ASP A 516 15.78 -4.76 4.11
N PHE A 517 15.29 -3.66 3.52
CA PHE A 517 16.09 -2.47 3.28
C PHE A 517 16.46 -1.79 4.62
N ILE A 518 17.65 -1.20 4.70
CA ILE A 518 18.10 -0.45 5.88
C ILE A 518 18.76 0.87 5.49
N SER A 519 18.42 1.95 6.22
CA SER A 519 19.05 3.27 6.08
C SER A 519 20.30 3.44 6.94
N ASP A 520 21.01 4.54 6.73
CA ASP A 520 22.09 4.99 7.62
C ASP A 520 21.69 5.08 9.09
N ALA A 521 20.53 5.68 9.38
CA ALA A 521 20.08 5.92 10.76
C ALA A 521 19.60 4.64 11.44
N GLN A 522 18.91 3.76 10.71
CA GLN A 522 18.51 2.44 11.21
C GLN A 522 19.72 1.54 11.47
N LEU A 523 20.73 1.58 10.59
CA LEU A 523 21.97 0.82 10.75
C LEU A 523 22.70 1.15 12.05
N GLN A 524 22.58 2.38 12.56
CA GLN A 524 23.19 2.75 13.85
C GLN A 524 22.65 1.95 15.04
N GLN A 525 21.44 1.39 14.92
CA GLN A 525 20.81 0.57 15.96
C GLN A 525 21.20 -0.91 15.87
N ALA A 526 21.91 -1.31 14.81
CA ALA A 526 22.34 -2.68 14.63
C ALA A 526 23.41 -3.05 15.66
N VAL A 527 23.27 -4.21 16.29
CA VAL A 527 24.25 -4.73 17.26
C VAL A 527 24.60 -6.15 16.87
N ALA A 528 25.90 -6.44 16.75
CA ALA A 528 26.36 -7.81 16.59
C ALA A 528 26.02 -8.60 17.88
N SER A 529 25.43 -9.77 17.69
CA SER A 529 25.05 -10.70 18.75
C SER A 529 25.81 -12.01 18.60
N GLY A 530 25.68 -12.92 19.57
CA GLY A 530 26.27 -14.26 19.46
C GLY A 530 25.82 -14.98 18.17
N ASP A 531 26.59 -15.97 17.73
CA ASP A 531 26.29 -16.78 16.54
C ASP A 531 26.25 -16.01 15.20
N ASN A 532 27.08 -14.97 15.07
CA ASN A 532 27.24 -14.13 13.87
C ASN A 532 25.95 -13.40 13.43
N ALA A 533 24.97 -13.22 14.33
CA ALA A 533 23.72 -12.54 14.03
C ALA A 533 23.80 -11.03 14.30
N ILE A 534 23.00 -10.25 13.57
CA ILE A 534 22.86 -8.80 13.71
C ILE A 534 21.47 -8.53 14.27
N ARG A 535 21.39 -7.98 15.48
CA ARG A 535 20.12 -7.63 16.11
C ARG A 535 19.75 -6.17 15.83
N LEU A 536 18.50 -5.97 15.47
CA LEU A 536 17.80 -4.67 15.40
C LEU A 536 16.58 -4.71 16.34
N PRO A 537 15.92 -3.57 16.61
CA PRO A 537 14.74 -3.53 17.47
C PRO A 537 13.64 -4.53 17.07
N GLY A 538 13.42 -4.76 15.78
CA GLY A 538 12.33 -5.62 15.32
C GLY A 538 12.71 -6.99 14.79
N GLY A 539 14.00 -7.35 14.73
CA GLY A 539 14.41 -8.65 14.19
C GLY A 539 15.89 -8.94 14.28
N GLU A 540 16.25 -10.18 13.95
CA GLU A 540 17.63 -10.65 13.85
C GLU A 540 17.95 -11.03 12.40
N TYR A 541 19.13 -10.63 11.95
CA TYR A 541 19.61 -10.78 10.58
C TYR A 541 20.98 -11.50 10.57
N ARG A 542 21.43 -11.95 9.40
CA ARG A 542 22.67 -12.73 9.24
C ARG A 542 23.77 -11.96 8.53
N VAL A 543 23.42 -10.99 7.69
CA VAL A 543 24.37 -10.26 6.87
C VAL A 543 23.86 -8.86 6.55
N VAL A 544 24.77 -7.87 6.50
CA VAL A 544 24.52 -6.60 5.83
C VAL A 544 25.12 -6.64 4.42
N VAL A 545 24.33 -6.33 3.39
CA VAL A 545 24.77 -6.19 2.00
C VAL A 545 24.75 -4.71 1.62
N ALA A 546 25.90 -4.17 1.23
CA ALA A 546 26.04 -2.86 0.62
C ALA A 546 26.27 -3.02 -0.90
N PRO A 547 25.27 -2.66 -1.75
CA PRO A 547 25.33 -2.90 -3.19
C PRO A 547 26.01 -1.76 -3.94
N LYS A 548 27.21 -2.02 -4.46
CA LYS A 548 28.06 -1.12 -5.27
C LYS A 548 28.13 0.32 -4.72
N PRO A 549 28.39 0.52 -3.41
CA PRO A 549 28.37 1.85 -2.82
C PRO A 549 29.53 2.69 -3.35
N GLU A 550 29.28 3.93 -3.77
CA GLU A 550 30.34 4.88 -4.17
C GLU A 550 30.64 5.89 -3.06
N HIS A 551 29.58 6.42 -2.44
CA HIS A 551 29.60 7.39 -1.34
C HIS A 551 28.84 6.83 -0.13
N MET A 552 29.50 6.84 1.04
CA MET A 552 28.91 6.33 2.28
C MET A 552 29.32 7.22 3.46
N PRO A 553 28.41 7.63 4.35
CA PRO A 553 28.79 8.37 5.55
C PRO A 553 29.83 7.61 6.37
N LEU A 554 30.88 8.30 6.85
CA LEU A 554 31.91 7.65 7.69
C LEU A 554 31.31 6.95 8.90
N LYS A 555 30.25 7.51 9.50
CA LYS A 555 29.53 6.89 10.61
C LYS A 555 28.93 5.52 10.24
N SER A 556 28.34 5.40 9.06
CA SER A 556 27.79 4.13 8.55
C SER A 556 28.90 3.14 8.23
N LEU A 557 29.98 3.59 7.57
CA LEU A 557 31.14 2.75 7.29
C LEU A 557 31.81 2.22 8.59
N ALA A 558 31.98 3.09 9.58
CA ALA A 558 32.51 2.74 10.89
C ALA A 558 31.60 1.73 11.61
N LYS A 559 30.27 1.91 11.51
CA LYS A 559 29.31 0.95 12.08
C LYS A 559 29.41 -0.43 11.43
N LEU A 560 29.56 -0.49 10.10
CA LEU A 560 29.80 -1.76 9.40
C LEU A 560 31.13 -2.40 9.83
N SER A 561 32.17 -1.59 10.04
CA SER A 561 33.46 -2.07 10.56
C SER A 561 33.34 -2.63 11.98
N GLU A 562 32.59 -1.96 12.85
CA GLU A 562 32.28 -2.43 14.21
C GLU A 562 31.56 -3.79 14.18
N LEU A 563 30.52 -3.92 13.36
CA LEU A 563 29.79 -5.18 13.18
C LEU A 563 30.70 -6.30 12.68
N ALA A 564 31.52 -6.03 11.67
CA ALA A 564 32.47 -7.00 11.12
C ALA A 564 33.52 -7.43 12.15
N GLN A 565 34.06 -6.51 12.95
CA GLN A 565 35.02 -6.84 14.01
C GLN A 565 34.39 -7.67 15.14
N ALA A 566 33.08 -7.54 15.34
CA ALA A 566 32.31 -8.34 16.28
C ALA A 566 31.83 -9.69 15.70
N GLY A 567 32.25 -10.05 14.47
CA GLY A 567 31.98 -11.34 13.84
C GLY A 567 30.72 -11.39 12.95
N ALA A 568 29.98 -10.28 12.81
CA ALA A 568 28.86 -10.22 11.88
C ALA A 568 29.35 -10.12 10.43
N LYS A 569 28.66 -10.78 9.49
CA LYS A 569 29.04 -10.71 8.08
C LYS A 569 28.59 -9.38 7.45
N VAL A 570 29.53 -8.73 6.76
CA VAL A 570 29.26 -7.56 5.92
C VAL A 570 29.73 -7.86 4.50
N VAL A 571 28.86 -7.68 3.53
CA VAL A 571 29.11 -7.91 2.10
C VAL A 571 29.10 -6.59 1.37
N PHE A 572 30.20 -6.26 0.70
CA PHE A 572 30.31 -5.17 -0.24
C PHE A 572 30.35 -5.72 -1.66
N TRP A 573 29.19 -5.69 -2.33
CA TRP A 573 29.11 -6.07 -3.74
C TRP A 573 29.66 -4.93 -4.60
N GLY A 574 30.64 -5.19 -5.47
CA GLY A 574 31.32 -4.14 -6.26
C GLY A 574 32.42 -3.36 -5.52
N GLY A 575 32.74 -3.74 -4.27
CA GLY A 575 33.85 -3.17 -3.51
C GLY A 575 33.45 -2.14 -2.45
N LEU A 576 34.46 -1.62 -1.73
CA LEU A 576 34.26 -0.63 -0.67
C LEU A 576 33.97 0.76 -1.27
N PRO A 577 33.21 1.61 -0.57
CA PRO A 577 32.97 2.98 -1.02
C PRO A 577 34.27 3.77 -1.15
N SER A 578 34.24 4.76 -2.03
CA SER A 578 35.42 5.56 -2.40
C SER A 578 35.61 6.78 -1.51
N SER A 579 34.53 7.39 -1.03
CA SER A 579 34.58 8.63 -0.24
C SER A 579 33.35 8.80 0.66
N GLU A 580 33.44 9.74 1.60
CA GLU A 580 32.27 10.30 2.26
C GLU A 580 31.38 11.05 1.24
N PRO A 581 30.06 11.15 1.48
CA PRO A 581 29.19 11.97 0.66
C PRO A 581 29.43 13.47 0.91
N GLY A 582 28.83 14.29 0.06
CA GLY A 582 28.85 15.73 0.25
C GLY A 582 30.24 16.34 0.11
N LEU A 583 30.34 17.62 0.44
CA LEU A 583 31.57 18.38 0.27
C LEU A 583 32.71 17.90 1.18
N ALA A 584 32.37 17.36 2.36
CA ALA A 584 33.31 16.81 3.32
C ALA A 584 34.16 15.69 2.71
N GLY A 585 33.59 14.89 1.80
CA GLY A 585 34.30 13.79 1.14
C GLY A 585 35.22 14.18 -0.03
N LEU A 586 35.46 15.47 -0.30
CA LEU A 586 36.46 15.87 -1.30
C LEU A 586 37.89 15.49 -0.89
N GLU A 587 38.16 15.48 0.42
CA GLU A 587 39.44 15.08 0.98
C GLU A 587 39.22 13.90 1.94
N GLU A 588 39.95 12.82 1.74
CA GLU A 588 39.86 11.66 2.63
C GLU A 588 40.44 11.97 4.02
N SER A 589 39.61 11.87 5.04
CA SER A 589 40.01 11.95 6.45
C SER A 589 40.89 10.74 6.85
N ASP A 590 41.69 10.91 7.91
CA ASP A 590 42.48 9.79 8.45
C ASP A 590 41.58 8.69 9.03
N ASP A 591 40.44 9.06 9.61
CA ASP A 591 39.45 8.11 10.11
C ASP A 591 38.82 7.26 8.99
N TRP A 592 38.58 7.86 7.81
CA TRP A 592 38.16 7.13 6.62
C TRP A 592 39.20 6.09 6.18
N LYS A 593 40.47 6.49 6.07
CA LYS A 593 41.57 5.59 5.69
C LYS A 593 41.74 4.45 6.70
N ASN A 594 41.68 4.76 7.99
CA ASN A 594 41.78 3.77 9.05
C ASN A 594 40.60 2.79 9.01
N THR A 595 39.37 3.28 8.89
CA THR A 595 38.16 2.43 8.85
C THR A 595 38.17 1.52 7.63
N THR A 596 38.51 2.04 6.44
CA THR A 596 38.62 1.24 5.22
C THR A 596 39.75 0.21 5.30
N ALA A 597 40.87 0.51 5.95
CA ALA A 597 41.93 -0.46 6.20
C ALA A 597 41.47 -1.60 7.11
N MET A 598 40.76 -1.28 8.21
CA MET A 598 40.20 -2.30 9.12
C MET A 598 39.21 -3.23 8.41
N LEU A 599 38.33 -2.69 7.56
CA LEU A 599 37.42 -3.47 6.73
C LEU A 599 38.18 -4.34 5.71
N LYS A 600 39.29 -3.84 5.16
CA LYS A 600 40.12 -4.61 4.22
C LYS A 600 40.79 -5.82 4.88
N ASP A 601 41.16 -5.69 6.14
CA ASP A 601 41.85 -6.73 6.91
C ASP A 601 40.89 -7.72 7.61
N SER A 602 39.60 -7.39 7.70
CA SER A 602 38.58 -8.25 8.31
C SER A 602 38.15 -9.39 7.38
N GLY A 603 38.20 -10.63 7.89
CA GLY A 603 37.67 -11.83 7.21
C GLY A 603 36.13 -11.93 7.22
N ASP A 604 35.46 -11.10 8.03
CA ASP A 604 34.01 -10.99 8.08
C ASP A 604 33.46 -9.93 7.11
N CYS A 605 34.36 -9.15 6.49
CA CYS A 605 34.06 -8.19 5.42
C CYS A 605 34.33 -8.81 4.03
N LEU A 606 33.30 -9.41 3.45
CA LEU A 606 33.33 -10.03 2.12
C LEU A 606 33.20 -8.96 1.03
N ARG A 607 33.99 -9.08 -0.05
CA ARG A 607 34.03 -8.13 -1.16
C ARG A 607 34.16 -8.87 -2.49
N GLY A 608 33.47 -8.43 -3.54
CA GLY A 608 33.59 -9.01 -4.87
C GLY A 608 32.48 -8.59 -5.84
N GLU A 609 32.58 -9.06 -7.09
CA GLU A 609 31.66 -8.68 -8.18
C GLU A 609 30.40 -9.54 -8.28
N ASP A 610 30.36 -10.72 -7.63
CA ASP A 610 29.24 -11.66 -7.67
C ASP A 610 28.56 -11.75 -6.29
N LEU A 611 27.42 -11.08 -6.16
CA LEU A 611 26.63 -11.03 -4.93
C LEU A 611 26.23 -12.43 -4.43
N LEU A 612 25.77 -13.32 -5.30
CA LEU A 612 25.26 -14.64 -4.89
C LEU A 612 26.40 -15.54 -4.40
N THR A 613 27.58 -15.46 -5.02
CA THR A 613 28.78 -16.16 -4.55
C THR A 613 29.26 -15.64 -3.19
N LEU A 614 29.10 -14.34 -2.90
CA LEU A 614 29.42 -13.77 -1.60
C LEU A 614 28.41 -14.23 -0.53
N LEU A 615 27.11 -14.23 -0.84
CA LEU A 615 26.05 -14.67 0.09
C LEU A 615 26.21 -16.13 0.52
N LYS A 616 26.63 -17.01 -0.39
CA LYS A 616 26.94 -18.43 -0.10
C LYS A 616 28.06 -18.62 0.94
N GLN A 617 28.86 -17.59 1.22
CA GLN A 617 29.91 -17.60 2.25
C GLN A 617 29.40 -17.10 3.62
N THR A 618 28.11 -16.78 3.72
CA THR A 618 27.43 -16.31 4.93
C THR A 618 26.48 -17.38 5.47
N THR A 619 25.79 -17.08 6.57
CA THR A 619 24.73 -17.93 7.13
C THR A 619 23.33 -17.49 6.69
N ALA A 620 23.20 -16.58 5.73
CA ALA A 620 21.91 -16.19 5.18
C ALA A 620 21.25 -17.38 4.47
N ARG A 621 19.99 -17.66 4.76
CA ARG A 621 19.25 -18.78 4.18
C ARG A 621 18.52 -18.31 2.93
N GLY A 622 18.62 -19.12 1.88
CA GLY A 622 17.81 -18.96 0.67
C GLY A 622 16.84 -20.12 0.50
N GLU A 623 15.59 -19.84 0.15
CA GLU A 623 14.61 -20.84 -0.30
C GLU A 623 14.89 -21.28 -1.74
N GLN A 624 14.52 -22.53 -2.08
CA GLN A 624 14.37 -22.89 -3.49
C GLN A 624 12.93 -22.64 -3.91
N VAL A 625 12.72 -21.49 -4.53
CA VAL A 625 11.40 -21.04 -4.98
C VAL A 625 11.20 -21.44 -6.44
N PRO A 626 10.22 -22.30 -6.75
CA PRO A 626 9.85 -22.60 -8.13
C PRO A 626 9.41 -21.35 -8.89
N ALA A 627 9.71 -21.29 -10.18
CA ALA A 627 9.29 -20.19 -11.04
C ALA A 627 7.76 -20.02 -11.01
N GLY A 628 7.31 -18.78 -10.89
CA GLY A 628 5.88 -18.44 -10.81
C GLY A 628 5.32 -18.37 -9.39
N LEU A 629 6.05 -18.82 -8.37
CA LEU A 629 5.67 -18.65 -6.97
C LEU A 629 6.31 -17.38 -6.38
N SER A 630 5.53 -16.65 -5.59
CA SER A 630 6.01 -15.57 -4.73
C SER A 630 5.86 -16.00 -3.27
N ILE A 631 6.85 -15.68 -2.45
CA ILE A 631 6.87 -16.09 -1.04
C ILE A 631 7.14 -14.91 -0.11
N LEU A 632 6.62 -15.02 1.11
CA LEU A 632 7.05 -14.24 2.27
C LEU A 632 7.33 -15.21 3.42
N ARG A 633 8.51 -15.10 4.03
CA ARG A 633 8.87 -15.83 5.26
C ARG A 633 8.69 -14.94 6.49
N LYS A 634 8.03 -15.48 7.50
CA LYS A 634 7.82 -14.91 8.82
C LYS A 634 8.17 -15.98 9.86
N LYS A 635 8.29 -15.56 11.12
CA LYS A 635 8.42 -16.44 12.28
C LYS A 635 7.16 -16.36 13.12
N ALA A 636 6.51 -17.50 13.36
CA ALA A 636 5.36 -17.62 14.25
C ALA A 636 5.73 -18.58 15.38
N ASP A 637 5.86 -18.05 16.60
CA ASP A 637 6.44 -18.79 17.73
C ASP A 637 7.85 -19.33 17.39
N ASP A 638 8.05 -20.64 17.47
CA ASP A 638 9.28 -21.34 17.06
C ASP A 638 9.22 -21.92 15.63
N ALA A 639 8.14 -21.67 14.89
CA ALA A 639 7.93 -22.16 13.53
C ALA A 639 8.24 -21.10 12.47
N SER A 640 8.74 -21.55 11.33
CA SER A 640 8.76 -20.70 10.12
C SER A 640 7.37 -20.72 9.49
N LEU A 641 6.84 -19.54 9.20
CA LEU A 641 5.56 -19.33 8.53
C LEU A 641 5.83 -18.75 7.15
N TYR A 642 5.41 -19.45 6.10
CA TYR A 642 5.49 -18.97 4.73
C TYR A 642 4.10 -18.62 4.24
N MET A 643 3.95 -17.47 3.60
CA MET A 643 2.86 -17.23 2.65
C MET A 643 3.40 -17.57 1.26
N VAL A 644 2.71 -18.41 0.50
CA VAL A 644 3.08 -18.81 -0.86
C VAL A 644 1.94 -18.46 -1.80
N VAL A 645 2.23 -17.74 -2.88
CA VAL A 645 1.25 -17.28 -3.86
C VAL A 645 1.65 -17.76 -5.25
N ASN A 646 0.74 -18.39 -5.99
CA ASN A 646 0.95 -18.67 -7.40
C ASN A 646 0.62 -17.43 -8.23
N THR A 647 1.67 -16.77 -8.73
CA THR A 647 1.58 -15.57 -9.56
C THR A 647 1.58 -15.89 -11.06
N ALA A 648 1.78 -17.15 -11.44
CA ALA A 648 1.71 -17.59 -12.83
C ALA A 648 0.27 -17.71 -13.31
N GLY A 649 0.09 -17.68 -14.63
CA GLY A 649 -1.20 -17.93 -15.28
C GLY A 649 -1.58 -19.42 -15.34
N GLU A 650 -0.71 -20.32 -14.88
CA GLU A 650 -0.89 -21.78 -14.96
C GLU A 650 -0.91 -22.39 -13.54
N PRO A 651 -1.60 -23.52 -13.34
CA PRO A 651 -1.56 -24.25 -12.06
C PRO A 651 -0.15 -24.74 -11.73
N PHE A 652 0.20 -24.71 -10.46
CA PHE A 652 1.42 -25.29 -9.91
C PHE A 652 1.08 -26.58 -9.16
N ASP A 653 1.74 -27.69 -9.50
CA ASP A 653 1.78 -28.92 -8.69
C ASP A 653 3.23 -29.40 -8.70
N GLY A 654 3.93 -29.20 -7.59
CA GLY A 654 5.36 -29.41 -7.54
C GLY A 654 5.94 -29.24 -6.14
N TRP A 655 7.26 -29.23 -6.08
CA TRP A 655 8.02 -29.27 -4.83
C TRP A 655 8.61 -27.90 -4.50
N PHE A 656 8.37 -27.44 -3.27
CA PHE A 656 8.93 -26.23 -2.68
C PHE A 656 9.90 -26.62 -1.56
N ALA A 657 11.09 -26.04 -1.54
CA ALA A 657 12.06 -26.28 -0.46
C ALA A 657 12.12 -25.05 0.46
N PRO A 658 11.43 -25.06 1.62
CA PRO A 658 11.56 -24.01 2.62
C PRO A 658 12.99 -24.00 3.19
N ALA A 659 13.39 -22.83 3.68
CA ALA A 659 14.67 -22.68 4.36
C ALA A 659 14.62 -23.26 5.79
N GLY A 660 15.72 -23.88 6.20
CA GLY A 660 15.90 -24.37 7.57
C GLY A 660 15.44 -25.81 7.80
N GLN A 661 15.52 -26.26 9.05
CA GLN A 661 15.10 -27.59 9.48
C GLN A 661 13.76 -27.51 10.20
N PHE A 662 12.92 -28.51 9.99
CA PHE A 662 11.61 -28.68 10.62
C PHE A 662 11.27 -30.17 10.63
N GLU A 663 10.40 -30.61 11.54
CA GLU A 663 9.94 -32.00 11.61
C GLU A 663 8.69 -32.23 10.75
N GLN A 664 7.80 -31.25 10.68
CA GLN A 664 6.52 -31.34 10.00
C GLN A 664 6.16 -29.99 9.38
N ALA A 665 5.44 -30.00 8.25
CA ALA A 665 4.84 -28.79 7.69
C ALA A 665 3.33 -28.95 7.61
N VAL A 666 2.60 -27.92 8.05
CA VAL A 666 1.13 -27.84 7.98
C VAL A 666 0.77 -26.78 6.94
N LEU A 667 -0.08 -27.14 5.98
CA LEU A 667 -0.68 -26.24 5.02
C LEU A 667 -1.96 -25.66 5.62
N LEU A 668 -2.19 -24.37 5.38
CA LEU A 668 -3.37 -23.63 5.81
C LEU A 668 -3.94 -22.89 4.60
N ASP A 669 -5.19 -23.16 4.26
CA ASP A 669 -5.92 -22.45 3.20
C ASP A 669 -6.70 -21.26 3.79
N PRO A 670 -6.27 -20.02 3.56
CA PRO A 670 -6.98 -18.84 4.07
C PRO A 670 -8.34 -18.56 3.40
N MET A 671 -8.65 -19.14 2.23
CA MET A 671 -9.97 -19.03 1.60
C MET A 671 -10.99 -19.91 2.33
N THR A 672 -10.65 -21.17 2.59
CA THR A 672 -11.59 -22.14 3.19
C THR A 672 -11.49 -22.23 4.72
N GLY A 673 -10.30 -22.02 5.28
CA GLY A 673 -9.95 -22.32 6.67
C GLY A 673 -9.36 -23.72 6.88
N ASP A 674 -9.24 -24.52 5.81
CA ASP A 674 -8.78 -25.91 5.88
C ASP A 674 -7.29 -25.98 6.27
N THR A 675 -6.94 -27.04 6.99
CA THR A 675 -5.57 -27.28 7.47
C THR A 675 -5.18 -28.76 7.33
N GLY A 676 -3.92 -29.05 7.03
CA GLY A 676 -3.44 -30.43 6.99
C GLY A 676 -1.94 -30.56 6.77
N VAL A 677 -1.38 -31.73 7.10
CA VAL A 677 0.05 -32.02 6.99
C VAL A 677 0.45 -32.15 5.52
N ALA A 678 1.42 -31.36 5.08
CA ALA A 678 1.96 -31.42 3.72
C ALA A 678 2.64 -32.76 3.44
N GLU A 679 2.52 -33.25 2.21
CA GLU A 679 3.37 -34.32 1.69
C GLU A 679 4.81 -33.80 1.61
N GLY A 680 5.73 -34.52 2.27
CA GLY A 680 7.14 -34.17 2.34
C GLY A 680 8.06 -35.26 1.81
N ARG A 681 9.18 -34.87 1.21
CA ARG A 681 10.26 -35.78 0.81
C ARG A 681 11.64 -35.24 1.16
N ALA A 682 12.65 -36.10 1.13
CA ALA A 682 14.04 -35.66 1.14
C ALA A 682 14.40 -35.08 -0.25
N GLY A 683 14.93 -33.86 -0.27
CA GLY A 683 15.46 -33.17 -1.45
C GLY A 683 16.97 -32.97 -1.37
N GLU A 684 17.57 -32.34 -2.40
CA GLU A 684 19.02 -32.14 -2.50
C GLU A 684 19.58 -31.24 -1.37
N ASN A 685 18.78 -30.32 -0.83
CA ASN A 685 19.18 -29.32 0.17
C ASN A 685 18.36 -29.36 1.47
N GLY A 686 17.64 -30.45 1.74
CA GLY A 686 16.82 -30.59 2.94
C GLY A 686 15.50 -31.28 2.67
N HIS A 687 14.43 -30.75 3.25
CA HIS A 687 13.07 -31.26 3.06
C HIS A 687 12.35 -30.45 1.98
N GLU A 688 11.68 -31.14 1.08
CA GLU A 688 10.81 -30.55 0.06
C GLU A 688 9.35 -30.88 0.39
N LEU A 689 8.46 -29.92 0.15
CA LEU A 689 7.03 -30.00 0.40
C LEU A 689 6.29 -29.93 -0.94
N ARG A 690 5.33 -30.83 -1.15
CA ARG A 690 4.45 -30.73 -2.31
C ARG A 690 3.43 -29.62 -2.09
N LEU A 691 3.35 -28.68 -3.02
CA LEU A 691 2.30 -27.65 -3.06
C LEU A 691 1.48 -27.83 -4.35
N GLN A 692 0.17 -27.65 -4.24
CA GLN A 692 -0.77 -27.65 -5.35
C GLN A 692 -1.57 -26.33 -5.29
N LEU A 693 -1.38 -25.44 -6.26
CA LEU A 693 -1.92 -24.09 -6.29
C LEU A 693 -2.45 -23.72 -7.68
N ALA A 694 -3.73 -23.38 -7.80
CA ALA A 694 -4.31 -22.77 -8.99
C ALA A 694 -3.72 -21.37 -9.27
N PRO A 695 -3.87 -20.82 -10.49
CA PRO A 695 -3.49 -19.43 -10.78
C PRO A 695 -4.11 -18.44 -9.78
N GLY A 696 -3.30 -17.58 -9.16
CA GLY A 696 -3.77 -16.61 -8.15
C GLY A 696 -4.17 -17.21 -6.80
N GLU A 697 -3.97 -18.51 -6.59
CA GLU A 697 -4.16 -19.15 -5.29
C GLU A 697 -2.99 -18.88 -4.35
N SER A 698 -3.27 -18.93 -3.05
CA SER A 698 -2.35 -18.59 -1.98
C SER A 698 -2.57 -19.53 -0.80
N LEU A 699 -1.50 -20.07 -0.24
CA LEU A 699 -1.51 -20.93 0.95
C LEU A 699 -0.52 -20.41 1.98
N PHE A 700 -0.77 -20.71 3.24
CA PHE A 700 0.25 -20.62 4.27
C PHE A 700 0.87 -21.99 4.53
N VAL A 701 2.18 -22.02 4.76
CA VAL A 701 2.95 -23.21 5.14
C VAL A 701 3.61 -22.92 6.48
N ARG A 702 3.23 -23.66 7.52
CA ARG A 702 3.81 -23.56 8.86
C ARG A 702 4.75 -24.75 9.08
N CYS A 703 6.06 -24.49 9.12
CA CYS A 703 7.11 -25.47 9.31
C CYS A 703 7.44 -25.58 10.81
N GLU A 704 6.93 -26.64 11.43
CA GLU A 704 6.97 -26.88 12.87
C GLU A 704 8.25 -27.60 13.31
N ALA A 705 8.81 -27.18 14.43
CA ALA A 705 9.96 -27.83 15.05
C ALA A 705 9.62 -29.18 15.70
N ALA A 706 8.33 -29.44 15.96
CA ALA A 706 7.84 -30.69 16.54
C ALA A 706 6.59 -31.16 15.82
N SER A 707 6.46 -32.48 15.64
CA SER A 707 5.26 -33.07 15.04
C SER A 707 4.01 -32.86 15.91
N THR A 708 2.93 -32.43 15.27
CA THR A 708 1.59 -32.24 15.86
C THR A 708 0.54 -33.08 15.12
N GLU A 709 -0.56 -33.40 15.81
CA GLU A 709 -1.60 -34.27 15.27
C GLU A 709 -2.59 -33.47 14.39
N PHE A 710 -2.32 -33.48 13.08
CA PHE A 710 -3.21 -32.94 12.04
C PHE A 710 -3.50 -34.01 10.99
N PRO A 711 -4.67 -33.97 10.32
CA PRO A 711 -4.93 -34.84 9.17
C PRO A 711 -3.94 -34.55 8.04
N ALA A 712 -3.69 -35.54 7.18
CA ALA A 712 -2.91 -35.31 5.95
C ALA A 712 -3.62 -34.30 5.05
N TRP A 713 -2.84 -33.45 4.38
CA TRP A 713 -3.37 -32.56 3.36
C TRP A 713 -3.90 -33.37 2.18
N VAL A 714 -5.09 -33.02 1.71
CA VAL A 714 -5.73 -33.72 0.59
C VAL A 714 -5.26 -33.09 -0.71
N TYR A 715 -4.36 -33.77 -1.41
CA TYR A 715 -3.96 -33.41 -2.76
C TYR A 715 -5.00 -33.93 -3.75
N THR A 716 -5.42 -33.08 -4.68
CA THR A 716 -6.42 -33.48 -5.66
C THR A 716 -5.76 -33.99 -6.93
N GLY A 717 -5.88 -35.29 -7.18
CA GLY A 717 -5.62 -35.87 -8.49
C GLY A 717 -6.82 -35.71 -9.43
N GLN A 718 -6.64 -36.03 -10.71
CA GLN A 718 -7.74 -36.14 -11.68
C GLN A 718 -7.91 -37.60 -12.10
N ASP A 719 -9.05 -38.21 -11.79
CA ASP A 719 -9.39 -39.58 -12.25
C ASP A 719 -9.75 -39.64 -13.76
N GLY A 720 -9.61 -38.53 -14.48
CA GLY A 720 -10.04 -38.38 -15.87
C GLY A 720 -11.55 -38.48 -16.11
N GLN A 721 -12.34 -39.04 -15.18
CA GLN A 721 -13.79 -39.07 -15.25
C GLN A 721 -14.35 -37.65 -15.07
N SER A 722 -14.90 -37.10 -16.15
CA SER A 722 -15.50 -35.76 -16.17
C SER A 722 -16.93 -35.83 -16.68
N ILE A 723 -17.81 -35.05 -16.06
CA ILE A 723 -19.21 -34.86 -16.42
C ILE A 723 -19.35 -33.39 -16.82
N ALA A 724 -19.58 -33.14 -18.11
CA ALA A 724 -19.91 -31.81 -18.59
C ALA A 724 -21.38 -31.50 -18.29
N LEU A 725 -21.65 -30.32 -17.72
CA LEU A 725 -23.02 -29.85 -17.47
C LEU A 725 -23.49 -29.01 -18.66
N ASP A 726 -23.58 -29.66 -19.82
CA ASP A 726 -23.99 -29.06 -21.11
C ASP A 726 -25.53 -29.08 -21.31
N GLY A 727 -26.28 -29.38 -20.25
CA GLY A 727 -27.75 -29.38 -20.26
C GLY A 727 -28.33 -27.97 -20.09
N PRO A 728 -29.63 -27.80 -20.39
CA PRO A 728 -30.26 -26.49 -20.32
C PRO A 728 -30.26 -25.94 -18.89
N ALA A 729 -29.76 -24.71 -18.73
CA ALA A 729 -29.78 -23.98 -17.48
C ALA A 729 -30.97 -23.00 -17.44
N ASP A 730 -31.73 -23.00 -16.34
CA ASP A 730 -32.71 -21.95 -16.06
C ASP A 730 -31.97 -20.75 -15.45
N VAL A 731 -32.16 -19.56 -16.03
CA VAL A 731 -31.45 -18.33 -15.66
C VAL A 731 -32.44 -17.28 -15.17
N GLU A 732 -32.23 -16.79 -13.96
CA GLU A 732 -33.06 -15.77 -13.33
C GLU A 732 -32.19 -14.62 -12.83
N PHE A 733 -32.55 -13.38 -13.15
CA PHE A 733 -31.87 -12.19 -12.66
C PHE A 733 -32.46 -11.80 -11.29
N ILE A 734 -31.64 -11.87 -10.23
CA ILE A 734 -32.15 -11.85 -8.85
C ILE A 734 -31.85 -10.56 -8.08
N ALA A 735 -30.85 -9.79 -8.51
CA ALA A 735 -30.47 -8.53 -7.86
C ALA A 735 -29.70 -7.64 -8.82
N GLY A 736 -29.95 -6.32 -8.82
CA GLY A 736 -29.25 -5.37 -9.69
C GLY A 736 -30.20 -4.44 -10.43
N GLY A 737 -29.72 -3.84 -11.52
CA GLY A 737 -30.53 -2.93 -12.32
C GLY A 737 -29.87 -2.54 -13.65
N PRO A 738 -30.49 -1.64 -14.42
CA PRO A 738 -31.58 -0.74 -14.03
C PRO A 738 -32.96 -1.40 -13.90
N THR A 739 -33.18 -2.51 -14.59
CA THR A 739 -34.33 -3.41 -14.45
C THR A 739 -33.79 -4.84 -14.35
N LEU A 740 -34.54 -5.77 -13.75
CA LEU A 740 -34.21 -7.18 -13.81
C LEU A 740 -34.65 -7.71 -15.18
N PRO A 741 -33.75 -8.22 -16.03
CA PRO A 741 -34.16 -8.91 -17.25
C PRO A 741 -35.06 -10.12 -16.93
N GLY A 742 -35.97 -10.44 -17.84
CA GLY A 742 -36.86 -11.59 -17.66
C GLY A 742 -36.12 -12.93 -17.63
N PRO A 743 -36.68 -13.96 -16.99
CA PRO A 743 -36.04 -15.28 -16.88
C PRO A 743 -35.79 -15.90 -18.26
N GLN A 744 -34.69 -16.63 -18.38
CA GLN A 744 -34.21 -17.25 -19.61
C GLN A 744 -33.98 -18.74 -19.41
N ARG A 745 -33.95 -19.49 -20.52
CA ARG A 745 -33.44 -20.85 -20.54
C ARG A 745 -32.32 -20.93 -21.56
N MET A 746 -31.14 -21.34 -21.14
CA MET A 746 -29.94 -21.43 -21.97
C MET A 746 -29.60 -22.89 -22.20
N ASP A 747 -29.68 -23.37 -23.44
CA ASP A 747 -29.26 -24.74 -23.77
C ASP A 747 -27.76 -24.95 -23.54
N ILE A 748 -26.96 -23.91 -23.81
CA ILE A 748 -25.54 -23.84 -23.52
C ILE A 748 -25.30 -22.50 -22.84
N VAL A 749 -24.57 -22.51 -21.72
CA VAL A 749 -24.22 -21.26 -21.03
C VAL A 749 -23.36 -20.37 -21.93
N GLN A 750 -23.66 -19.08 -21.88
CA GLN A 750 -22.97 -18.03 -22.60
C GLN A 750 -23.13 -16.74 -21.79
N PRO A 751 -22.30 -15.70 -22.05
CA PRO A 751 -22.49 -14.42 -21.41
C PRO A 751 -23.93 -13.93 -21.61
N TRP A 752 -24.61 -13.47 -20.56
CA TRP A 752 -25.99 -12.98 -20.70
C TRP A 752 -26.08 -11.76 -21.61
N THR A 753 -24.95 -11.09 -21.85
CA THR A 753 -24.81 -9.97 -22.79
C THR A 753 -24.83 -10.41 -24.25
N ALA A 754 -24.67 -11.71 -24.52
CA ALA A 754 -24.87 -12.30 -25.85
C ALA A 754 -26.33 -12.64 -26.14
N LEU A 755 -27.22 -12.55 -25.13
CA LEU A 755 -28.66 -12.74 -25.34
C LEU A 755 -29.24 -11.56 -26.13
N ASP A 756 -30.27 -11.86 -26.94
CA ASP A 756 -31.07 -10.85 -27.64
C ASP A 756 -32.06 -10.16 -26.69
N LEU A 757 -31.53 -9.58 -25.61
CA LEU A 757 -32.25 -8.89 -24.55
C LEU A 757 -31.54 -7.57 -24.25
N ALA A 758 -32.15 -6.47 -24.69
CA ALA A 758 -31.59 -5.13 -24.48
C ALA A 758 -31.30 -4.84 -22.99
N ASP A 759 -32.18 -5.31 -22.09
CA ASP A 759 -31.99 -5.13 -20.65
C ASP A 759 -30.79 -5.92 -20.09
N ALA A 760 -30.52 -7.13 -20.61
CA ALA A 760 -29.37 -7.93 -20.17
C ALA A 760 -28.03 -7.30 -20.60
N GLN A 761 -27.99 -6.62 -21.75
CA GLN A 761 -26.78 -5.95 -22.25
C GLN A 761 -26.37 -4.72 -21.45
N ARG A 762 -27.31 -4.10 -20.71
CA ARG A 762 -27.06 -2.94 -19.83
C ARG A 762 -27.19 -3.25 -18.34
N PHE A 763 -27.40 -4.52 -18.00
CA PHE A 763 -27.57 -4.98 -16.65
C PHE A 763 -26.25 -4.98 -15.88
N ALA A 764 -26.31 -4.60 -14.61
CA ALA A 764 -25.26 -4.82 -13.63
C ALA A 764 -25.88 -5.38 -12.35
N GLY A 765 -25.40 -6.53 -11.90
CA GLY A 765 -25.96 -7.27 -10.77
C GLY A 765 -25.68 -8.77 -10.85
N THR A 766 -26.63 -9.57 -10.35
CA THR A 766 -26.49 -11.01 -10.17
C THR A 766 -27.57 -11.78 -10.92
N ALA A 767 -27.18 -12.83 -11.64
CA ALA A 767 -28.09 -13.83 -12.20
C ALA A 767 -27.80 -15.22 -11.62
N ARG A 768 -28.85 -15.96 -11.32
CA ARG A 768 -28.81 -17.35 -10.85
C ARG A 768 -29.04 -18.30 -12.00
N TYR A 769 -28.12 -19.23 -12.19
CA TYR A 769 -28.19 -20.34 -13.12
C TYR A 769 -28.53 -21.60 -12.34
N ALA A 770 -29.51 -22.37 -12.79
CA ALA A 770 -29.88 -23.66 -12.19
C ALA A 770 -29.73 -24.78 -13.21
N PHE A 771 -28.91 -25.78 -12.88
CA PHE A 771 -28.72 -26.99 -13.66
C PHE A 771 -29.34 -28.16 -12.92
N GLU A 772 -30.11 -28.98 -13.64
CA GLU A 772 -30.60 -30.27 -13.15
C GLU A 772 -29.93 -31.40 -13.93
N PHE A 773 -29.37 -32.37 -13.22
CA PHE A 773 -28.66 -33.48 -13.86
C PHE A 773 -28.69 -34.76 -13.01
N ASP A 774 -28.63 -35.88 -13.71
CA ASP A 774 -28.48 -37.22 -13.13
C ASP A 774 -27.07 -37.73 -13.42
N VAL A 775 -26.55 -38.60 -12.56
CA VAL A 775 -25.24 -39.25 -12.78
C VAL A 775 -25.38 -40.76 -12.59
N PRO A 776 -24.57 -41.60 -13.27
CA PRO A 776 -24.53 -43.03 -13.00
C PRO A 776 -24.32 -43.31 -11.51
N ALA A 777 -24.86 -44.42 -10.99
CA ALA A 777 -24.77 -44.73 -9.56
C ALA A 777 -23.32 -44.80 -9.07
N GLU A 778 -22.41 -45.27 -9.92
CA GLU A 778 -20.97 -45.36 -9.65
C GLU A 778 -20.28 -43.98 -9.59
N ALA A 779 -20.91 -42.93 -10.13
CA ALA A 779 -20.48 -41.54 -10.07
C ALA A 779 -21.14 -40.76 -8.91
N ALA A 780 -22.16 -41.33 -8.26
CA ALA A 780 -22.78 -40.73 -7.08
C ALA A 780 -21.86 -40.81 -5.85
N GLU A 781 -20.95 -41.79 -5.83
CA GLU A 781 -19.97 -41.97 -4.76
C GLU A 781 -18.66 -41.21 -5.05
N GLY A 782 -18.18 -40.45 -4.06
CA GLY A 782 -16.90 -39.73 -4.09
C GLY A 782 -17.03 -38.21 -4.16
N ASP A 783 -15.88 -37.55 -4.01
CA ASP A 783 -15.75 -36.09 -4.10
C ASP A 783 -15.47 -35.66 -5.54
N TRP A 784 -16.03 -34.52 -5.92
CA TRP A 784 -15.95 -33.97 -7.26
C TRP A 784 -15.42 -32.55 -7.20
N ARG A 785 -14.60 -32.16 -8.18
CA ARG A 785 -14.25 -30.77 -8.41
C ARG A 785 -15.24 -30.19 -9.40
N LEU A 786 -15.99 -29.19 -8.97
CA LEU A 786 -16.75 -28.32 -9.87
C LEU A 786 -15.79 -27.29 -10.45
N ASP A 787 -15.80 -27.19 -11.78
CA ASP A 787 -15.13 -26.15 -12.54
C ASP A 787 -16.18 -25.38 -13.32
N LEU A 788 -16.34 -24.09 -13.04
CA LEU A 788 -17.29 -23.23 -13.74
C LEU A 788 -16.75 -22.73 -15.09
N GLY A 789 -15.47 -22.99 -15.41
CA GLY A 789 -14.78 -22.39 -16.54
C GLY A 789 -14.66 -20.88 -16.37
N GLU A 790 -15.00 -20.14 -17.42
CA GLU A 790 -14.96 -18.68 -17.38
C GLU A 790 -16.22 -18.09 -16.70
N VAL A 791 -16.01 -17.16 -15.77
CA VAL A 791 -17.07 -16.47 -15.01
C VAL A 791 -16.78 -14.97 -15.03
N ALA A 792 -17.80 -14.18 -15.33
CA ALA A 792 -17.74 -12.73 -15.35
C ALA A 792 -18.72 -12.16 -14.29
N HIS A 793 -18.30 -11.89 -13.05
CA HIS A 793 -16.90 -11.90 -12.55
C HIS A 793 -16.70 -12.49 -11.16
N SER A 794 -17.75 -12.90 -10.46
CA SER A 794 -17.67 -13.74 -9.25
C SER A 794 -18.89 -14.66 -9.17
N ALA A 795 -18.79 -15.77 -8.43
CA ALA A 795 -19.86 -16.76 -8.35
C ALA A 795 -20.12 -17.25 -6.92
N ARG A 796 -21.38 -17.52 -6.58
CA ARG A 796 -21.75 -18.37 -5.44
C ARG A 796 -22.33 -19.68 -5.93
N VAL A 797 -21.83 -20.79 -5.41
CA VAL A 797 -22.22 -22.13 -5.84
C VAL A 797 -22.93 -22.86 -4.70
N ARG A 798 -24.07 -23.47 -5.01
CA ARG A 798 -24.75 -24.44 -4.13
C ARG A 798 -25.06 -25.71 -4.90
N LEU A 799 -24.71 -26.85 -4.31
CA LEU A 799 -25.13 -28.17 -4.79
C LEU A 799 -26.19 -28.73 -3.84
N ASN A 800 -27.32 -29.18 -4.38
CA ASN A 800 -28.37 -29.89 -3.66
C ASN A 800 -28.92 -29.15 -2.43
N GLY A 801 -28.91 -27.81 -2.45
CA GLY A 801 -29.38 -26.95 -1.36
C GLY A 801 -28.40 -26.79 -0.19
N GLY A 802 -27.14 -27.21 -0.35
CA GLY A 802 -26.08 -26.98 0.64
C GLY A 802 -25.68 -25.50 0.77
N GLU A 803 -24.78 -25.23 1.71
CA GLU A 803 -24.26 -23.88 1.95
C GLU A 803 -23.55 -23.31 0.72
N PRO A 804 -23.70 -22.00 0.42
CA PRO A 804 -23.06 -21.39 -0.72
C PRO A 804 -21.55 -21.28 -0.51
N ARG A 805 -20.77 -21.66 -1.52
CA ARG A 805 -19.34 -21.35 -1.61
C ARG A 805 -19.13 -20.20 -2.57
N THR A 806 -18.43 -19.15 -2.14
CA THR A 806 -18.15 -17.97 -2.95
C THR A 806 -16.79 -18.10 -3.63
N LEU A 807 -16.78 -17.94 -4.95
CA LEU A 807 -15.62 -18.00 -5.82
C LEU A 807 -15.34 -16.61 -6.37
N ILE A 808 -14.20 -16.05 -5.99
CA ILE A 808 -13.80 -14.67 -6.34
C ILE A 808 -12.84 -14.58 -7.53
N GLY A 809 -12.38 -15.73 -8.05
CA GLY A 809 -11.44 -15.83 -9.16
C GLY A 809 -9.96 -15.69 -8.74
N PRO A 810 -9.02 -15.78 -9.70
CA PRO A 810 -9.25 -15.90 -11.14
C PRO A 810 -9.65 -17.33 -11.58
N THR A 811 -9.49 -18.33 -10.71
CA THR A 811 -9.96 -19.69 -10.95
C THR A 811 -11.28 -19.93 -10.22
N PHE A 812 -12.30 -20.42 -10.94
CA PHE A 812 -13.65 -20.64 -10.43
C PHE A 812 -13.93 -22.13 -10.20
N GLN A 813 -13.14 -22.72 -9.30
CA GLN A 813 -13.22 -24.12 -8.95
C GLN A 813 -13.51 -24.32 -7.46
N THR A 814 -14.23 -25.38 -7.11
CA THR A 814 -14.43 -25.81 -5.72
C THR A 814 -14.71 -27.30 -5.67
N GLN A 815 -14.36 -27.93 -4.55
CA GLN A 815 -14.82 -29.28 -4.26
C GLN A 815 -16.32 -29.26 -3.91
N VAL A 816 -17.04 -30.27 -4.39
CA VAL A 816 -18.47 -30.53 -4.18
C VAL A 816 -18.69 -32.04 -4.06
N GLY A 817 -19.75 -32.46 -3.38
CA GLY A 817 -20.11 -33.87 -3.26
C GLY A 817 -20.62 -34.24 -1.87
N PRO A 818 -21.06 -35.50 -1.68
CA PRO A 818 -21.31 -36.48 -2.73
C PRO A 818 -22.46 -36.08 -3.66
N LEU A 819 -22.49 -36.63 -4.88
CA LEU A 819 -23.59 -36.45 -5.83
C LEU A 819 -24.74 -37.43 -5.52
N LYS A 820 -25.94 -37.15 -6.01
CA LYS A 820 -27.07 -38.09 -6.03
C LYS A 820 -27.09 -38.83 -7.35
N SER A 821 -27.55 -40.08 -7.39
CA SER A 821 -27.74 -40.77 -8.68
C SER A 821 -28.76 -40.05 -9.57
N THR A 822 -29.79 -39.44 -8.97
CA THR A 822 -30.79 -38.64 -9.70
C THR A 822 -31.17 -37.37 -8.94
N GLY A 823 -31.62 -36.35 -9.68
CA GLY A 823 -32.14 -35.10 -9.15
C GLY A 823 -31.08 -34.24 -8.48
N ASN A 824 -29.86 -34.19 -9.02
CA ASN A 824 -28.91 -33.17 -8.59
C ASN A 824 -29.37 -31.82 -9.09
N ARG A 825 -29.23 -30.82 -8.22
CA ARG A 825 -29.46 -29.42 -8.58
C ARG A 825 -28.25 -28.58 -8.22
N LEU A 826 -27.60 -28.02 -9.22
CA LEU A 826 -26.51 -27.06 -9.07
C LEU A 826 -27.07 -25.65 -9.30
N GLU A 827 -26.95 -24.78 -8.31
CA GLU A 827 -27.26 -23.35 -8.43
C GLU A 827 -25.96 -22.55 -8.44
N VAL A 828 -25.81 -21.67 -9.43
CA VAL A 828 -24.67 -20.76 -9.58
C VAL A 828 -25.19 -19.33 -9.68
N GLU A 829 -24.97 -18.51 -8.66
CA GLU A 829 -25.27 -17.08 -8.68
C GLU A 829 -24.03 -16.33 -9.18
N VAL A 830 -24.06 -15.77 -10.39
CA VAL A 830 -22.94 -15.00 -10.95
C VAL A 830 -23.21 -13.50 -10.83
N THR A 831 -22.26 -12.77 -10.25
CA THR A 831 -22.29 -11.33 -10.06
C THR A 831 -21.33 -10.64 -11.02
N SER A 832 -21.84 -9.65 -11.76
CA SER A 832 -21.13 -8.89 -12.80
C SER A 832 -20.31 -7.74 -12.23
N THR A 833 -19.59 -7.02 -13.10
CA THR A 833 -19.14 -5.66 -12.81
C THR A 833 -20.24 -4.63 -13.16
N ALA A 834 -20.03 -3.36 -12.83
CA ALA A 834 -20.93 -2.26 -13.22
C ALA A 834 -20.64 -1.67 -14.61
N THR A 835 -19.61 -2.15 -15.32
CA THR A 835 -19.12 -1.60 -16.59
C THR A 835 -20.23 -1.31 -17.61
N ASN A 836 -21.08 -2.31 -17.89
CA ASN A 836 -22.09 -2.21 -18.95
C ASN A 836 -23.22 -1.23 -18.59
N ARG A 837 -23.55 -1.09 -17.30
CA ARG A 837 -24.56 -0.16 -16.83
C ARG A 837 -24.05 1.29 -16.87
N ILE A 838 -22.79 1.52 -16.51
CA ILE A 838 -22.15 2.84 -16.62
C ILE A 838 -22.05 3.28 -18.09
N ARG A 839 -21.66 2.35 -18.98
CA ARG A 839 -21.69 2.56 -20.43
C ARG A 839 -23.09 3.00 -20.91
N ASP A 840 -24.16 2.33 -20.47
CA ASP A 840 -25.55 2.68 -20.84
C ASP A 840 -25.96 4.07 -20.34
N LEU A 841 -25.63 4.43 -19.10
CA LEU A 841 -25.90 5.77 -18.58
C LEU A 841 -25.26 6.86 -19.46
N ASP A 842 -23.99 6.67 -19.83
CA ASP A 842 -23.25 7.62 -20.66
C ASP A 842 -23.78 7.64 -22.10
N GLY A 843 -24.06 6.48 -22.69
CA GLY A 843 -24.65 6.39 -24.03
C GLY A 843 -26.02 7.06 -24.14
N ARG A 844 -26.79 7.11 -23.06
CA ARG A 844 -28.09 7.81 -22.99
C ARG A 844 -28.00 9.25 -22.49
N GLY A 845 -26.80 9.73 -22.12
CA GLY A 845 -26.60 11.09 -21.60
C GLY A 845 -27.21 11.33 -20.23
N ILE A 846 -27.38 10.30 -19.40
CA ILE A 846 -27.88 10.45 -18.03
C ILE A 846 -26.80 11.12 -17.16
N PRO A 847 -27.09 12.27 -16.52
CA PRO A 847 -26.10 12.96 -15.71
C PRO A 847 -25.95 12.29 -14.35
N TRP A 848 -24.84 11.56 -14.13
CA TRP A 848 -24.50 10.96 -12.84
C TRP A 848 -23.16 11.43 -12.27
N ARG A 849 -22.29 12.03 -13.10
CA ARG A 849 -21.03 12.66 -12.69
C ARG A 849 -21.29 14.06 -12.14
N ILE A 850 -21.68 14.13 -10.88
CA ILE A 850 -22.14 15.36 -10.22
C ILE A 850 -21.18 15.87 -9.15
N PHE A 851 -19.90 15.49 -9.19
CA PHE A 851 -18.96 15.90 -8.14
C PHE A 851 -18.31 17.25 -8.46
N LYS A 852 -18.06 18.05 -7.42
CA LYS A 852 -17.33 19.33 -7.54
C LYS A 852 -15.84 19.05 -7.85
N ASP A 853 -15.08 20.11 -8.10
CA ASP A 853 -13.64 20.05 -8.38
C ASP A 853 -13.26 19.19 -9.63
N ILE A 854 -12.50 18.09 -9.50
CA ILE A 854 -12.08 17.24 -10.64
C ILE A 854 -13.20 16.38 -11.21
N ASN A 855 -14.31 16.25 -10.48
CA ASN A 855 -15.39 15.33 -10.81
C ASN A 855 -14.90 13.87 -10.88
N LEU A 856 -14.97 13.22 -12.05
CA LEU A 856 -14.50 11.86 -12.30
C LEU A 856 -13.59 11.86 -13.53
N VAL A 857 -12.48 11.12 -13.49
CA VAL A 857 -11.51 11.02 -14.59
C VAL A 857 -11.13 9.57 -14.87
N THR A 858 -10.67 9.28 -16.08
CA THR A 858 -10.11 7.97 -16.44
C THR A 858 -8.78 7.73 -15.74
N ILE A 859 -8.26 6.50 -15.79
CA ILE A 859 -6.93 6.15 -15.23
C ILE A 859 -5.79 7.00 -15.83
N ARG A 860 -6.01 7.58 -17.02
CA ARG A 860 -5.06 8.47 -17.69
C ARG A 860 -5.31 9.95 -17.39
N TYR A 861 -6.04 10.26 -16.32
CA TYR A 861 -6.41 11.62 -15.91
C TYR A 861 -7.11 12.44 -17.01
N ARG A 862 -7.87 11.77 -17.88
CA ARG A 862 -8.74 12.43 -18.88
C ARG A 862 -10.17 12.51 -18.37
N LYS A 863 -10.95 13.49 -18.83
CA LYS A 863 -12.40 13.55 -18.57
C LYS A 863 -13.04 12.17 -18.81
N PHE A 864 -13.78 11.68 -17.81
CA PHE A 864 -14.39 10.37 -17.88
C PHE A 864 -15.55 10.33 -18.90
N ASP A 865 -15.55 9.30 -19.76
CA ASP A 865 -16.60 8.99 -20.72
C ASP A 865 -16.57 7.48 -21.03
N ALA A 866 -17.65 6.78 -20.65
CA ALA A 866 -17.84 5.36 -20.88
C ALA A 866 -18.71 5.06 -22.11
N SER A 867 -19.25 6.07 -22.81
CA SER A 867 -20.17 5.86 -23.94
C SER A 867 -19.54 5.06 -25.09
N GLY A 868 -18.21 5.17 -25.25
CA GLY A 868 -17.42 4.45 -26.24
C GLY A 868 -16.95 3.05 -25.82
N TRP A 869 -17.25 2.60 -24.60
CA TRP A 869 -16.81 1.27 -24.15
C TRP A 869 -17.55 0.16 -24.92
N PRO A 870 -16.86 -0.93 -25.29
CA PRO A 870 -17.54 -2.11 -25.80
C PRO A 870 -18.35 -2.78 -24.68
N VAL A 871 -19.45 -3.44 -25.05
CA VAL A 871 -20.21 -4.29 -24.13
C VAL A 871 -19.28 -5.42 -23.68
N GLN A 872 -19.06 -5.50 -22.36
CA GLN A 872 -18.24 -6.56 -21.77
C GLN A 872 -19.07 -7.84 -21.62
N PRO A 873 -18.49 -9.03 -21.82
CA PRO A 873 -19.09 -10.28 -21.37
C PRO A 873 -19.40 -10.25 -19.87
N GLN A 874 -20.57 -10.75 -19.48
CA GLN A 874 -21.02 -10.84 -18.08
C GLN A 874 -21.85 -12.13 -17.90
N GLY A 875 -21.74 -12.78 -16.75
CA GLY A 875 -22.46 -14.03 -16.43
C GLY A 875 -21.58 -15.28 -16.45
N LEU A 876 -22.22 -16.44 -16.43
CA LEU A 876 -21.57 -17.75 -16.52
C LEU A 876 -21.27 -18.06 -17.99
N ILE A 877 -19.98 -18.14 -18.32
CA ILE A 877 -19.49 -18.32 -19.70
C ILE A 877 -19.16 -19.80 -19.94
N GLY A 878 -18.67 -20.50 -18.92
CA GLY A 878 -18.41 -21.94 -18.98
C GLY A 878 -17.08 -22.29 -19.64
N PRO A 879 -16.89 -23.56 -20.05
CA PRO A 879 -17.81 -24.68 -19.83
C PRO A 879 -17.88 -25.10 -18.35
N VAL A 880 -19.05 -25.56 -17.89
CA VAL A 880 -19.23 -26.07 -16.52
C VAL A 880 -19.00 -27.58 -16.50
N LYS A 881 -18.12 -28.04 -15.61
CA LYS A 881 -17.71 -29.45 -15.53
C LYS A 881 -17.56 -29.92 -14.09
N LEU A 882 -17.90 -31.19 -13.86
CA LEU A 882 -17.55 -31.92 -12.66
C LEU A 882 -16.46 -32.92 -13.01
N THR A 883 -15.35 -32.92 -12.29
CA THR A 883 -14.27 -33.90 -12.47
C THR A 883 -14.10 -34.69 -11.19
N LYS A 884 -14.11 -36.02 -11.28
CA LYS A 884 -13.94 -36.88 -10.10
C LYS A 884 -12.55 -36.66 -9.53
N VAL A 885 -12.51 -36.40 -8.23
CA VAL A 885 -11.25 -36.19 -7.49
C VAL A 885 -10.79 -37.53 -6.95
N THR A 886 -9.51 -37.84 -7.17
CA THR A 886 -8.83 -38.86 -6.36
C THR A 886 -8.10 -38.14 -5.24
N THR A 887 -8.28 -38.65 -4.02
CA THR A 887 -7.43 -38.30 -2.88
C THR A 887 -6.28 -39.30 -2.86
N ASP A 888 -5.06 -38.83 -3.06
CA ASP A 888 -3.85 -39.67 -2.96
C ASP A 888 -3.51 -40.03 -1.51
#